data_AF-A0A0F7ZYU5-F1
#
_entry.id   AF-A0A0F7ZYU5-F1
#
_cell.length_a   1.000
_cell.length_b   1.000
_cell.length_c   1.000
_cell.angle_alpha   90.00
_cell.angle_beta   90.00
_cell.angle_gamma   90.00
#
_symmetry.space_group_name_H-M   'P 1'
#
loop_
_entity.id
_entity.type
_entity.pdbx_description
1 polymer ?
#
loop_
_entity_poly.entity_id
_entity_poly.type
_entity_poly.pdbx_seq_one_letter_code
_entity_poly.pdbx_strand_id
1 'polypeptide(L)'
;MTCLCDKLRREDFAALTNPERRLLGQLFAKAPQLFSDPVRQSRKQHTETRYRNSQPYRSRKVEELEKTYPCPITQRLLGDSSLHSCLRDPAAQTDTYVRIFIAVEQSDRGIALNQLLKRLHCFALAQVHPKGAPIEPIVERIKHHVGDVQNINQKIYNMLWVGRQWSKIAETMGAVTTQDRPSDRLLGVLCLLGSGSTWERASDEAREVALRRLCKKTELHGQAILHDDLVRDLVDRILDRHSSQLRLHSNFQRSASGPRLIKDGLPSYLTGQARKVSTLASSEPLAASKAAVQEIVPFGRENSLLLILLSFLCDSTVSMDMLSQAASPRKQWAVDGGIEIVASPWALGHDYSNDSTVRTTLDRLVGLSLISSTSDGNYRVDSEIRKTVLSTLPLHLHSFWRHQALCVAWAAIPWKYLQPQDLRMRGIIVPHMTHTLCAVRDHDGYESVPRHCVFGLVSALVEASRFPGLEWKRMTTNEARKILHCFSDDYAEDDYLELLVTQREALVHRLSKIPVAIPFVHRETSSDNRRAHAAAGFVIIQEALEAFQKEELSSAMEIMDKWAPMHNTSLIEEVTIFRVSILRGRILRYQGKFEDSLRVLHSAHDLIEAQRELFYEEESGELTIELADTLQELGEFTRSEIILTRQLTRDNSSATDSVLKVSLAECLFAQKEVAKAKALCADLQSRSSLSKTARLRLCIVSAKMCHIQEDLDGALFWWTEALQAINRFPPTSGNAACVIYSSLCNILKRQGQQELEQSSRVELGKLQGLSIRAEAQNWIPGLRRWHEYITSSSS
;
A
#
# COMPACT_ATOMS: atom_id res chain seq x y z
N MET A 1 41.71 -21.20 -42.69
CA MET A 1 41.81 -22.19 -41.60
C MET A 1 41.11 -21.61 -40.38
N THR A 2 40.08 -22.28 -39.85
CA THR A 2 39.42 -21.86 -38.60
C THR A 2 40.26 -22.28 -37.40
N CYS A 3 40.40 -21.41 -36.40
CA CYS A 3 41.20 -21.71 -35.21
C CYS A 3 40.46 -22.68 -34.28
N LEU A 4 41.20 -23.44 -33.47
CA LEU A 4 40.66 -24.44 -32.54
C LEU A 4 39.56 -23.86 -31.61
N CYS A 5 39.74 -22.63 -31.13
CA CYS A 5 38.79 -21.95 -30.25
C CYS A 5 37.43 -21.73 -30.92
N ASP A 6 37.41 -21.38 -32.20
CA ASP A 6 36.16 -21.14 -32.94
C ASP A 6 35.43 -22.45 -33.25
N LYS A 7 36.18 -23.53 -33.53
CA LYS A 7 35.59 -24.87 -33.71
C LYS A 7 34.92 -25.36 -32.42
N LEU A 8 35.57 -25.15 -31.27
CA LEU A 8 35.04 -25.53 -29.96
C LEU A 8 33.81 -24.70 -29.56
N ARG A 9 33.80 -23.38 -29.82
CA ARG A 9 32.63 -22.53 -29.52
C ARG A 9 31.40 -22.87 -30.36
N ARG A 10 31.61 -23.39 -31.57
CA ARG A 10 30.53 -23.79 -32.49
C ARG A 10 30.14 -25.26 -32.35
N GLU A 11 30.78 -26.00 -31.43
CA GLU A 11 30.58 -27.43 -31.21
C GLU A 11 30.83 -28.30 -32.47
N ASP A 12 31.65 -27.81 -33.41
CA ASP A 12 31.99 -28.54 -34.64
C ASP A 12 33.20 -29.46 -34.41
N PHE A 13 32.96 -30.54 -33.68
CA PHE A 13 34.00 -31.50 -33.29
C PHE A 13 34.51 -32.35 -34.47
N ALA A 14 33.75 -32.44 -35.55
CA ALA A 14 34.14 -33.16 -36.76
C ALA A 14 35.30 -32.47 -37.49
N ALA A 15 35.33 -31.13 -37.46
CA ALA A 15 36.38 -30.30 -38.07
C ALA A 15 37.71 -30.26 -37.28
N LEU A 16 37.82 -30.99 -36.15
CA LEU A 16 39.05 -31.09 -35.37
C LEU A 16 40.06 -32.01 -36.06
N THR A 17 41.25 -31.46 -36.31
CA THR A 17 42.38 -32.20 -36.86
C THR A 17 43.02 -33.11 -35.80
N ASN A 18 43.74 -34.14 -36.25
CA ASN A 18 44.41 -35.09 -35.34
C ASN A 18 45.39 -34.43 -34.34
N PRO A 19 46.17 -33.40 -34.71
CA PRO A 19 47.00 -32.66 -33.74
C PRO A 19 46.17 -31.95 -32.66
N GLU A 20 45.06 -31.31 -33.04
CA GLU A 20 44.16 -30.61 -32.11
C GLU A 20 43.50 -31.61 -31.13
N ARG A 21 43.11 -32.79 -31.61
CA ARG A 21 42.56 -33.86 -30.76
C ARG A 21 43.59 -34.40 -29.77
N ARG A 22 44.84 -34.59 -30.19
CA ARG A 22 45.93 -34.99 -29.28
C ARG A 22 46.20 -33.92 -28.22
N LEU A 23 46.19 -32.65 -28.62
CA LEU A 23 46.39 -31.54 -27.69
C LEU A 23 45.28 -31.51 -26.62
N LEU A 24 44.02 -31.64 -27.02
CA LEU A 24 42.89 -31.70 -26.09
C LEU A 24 42.94 -32.95 -25.19
N GLY A 25 43.34 -34.10 -25.72
CA GLY A 25 43.54 -35.32 -24.93
C GLY A 25 44.66 -35.18 -23.89
N GLN A 26 45.78 -34.55 -24.25
CA GLN A 26 46.86 -34.24 -23.30
C GLN A 26 46.43 -33.21 -22.25
N LEU A 27 45.64 -32.21 -22.66
CA LEU A 27 45.09 -31.21 -21.74
C LEU A 27 44.12 -31.84 -20.75
N PHE A 28 43.27 -32.75 -21.23
CA PHE A 28 42.34 -33.51 -20.38
C PHE A 28 43.08 -34.42 -19.39
N ALA A 29 44.17 -35.07 -19.82
CA ALA A 29 44.97 -35.91 -18.95
C ALA A 29 45.71 -35.10 -17.85
N LYS A 30 46.17 -33.88 -18.17
CA LYS A 30 46.92 -33.02 -17.23
C LYS A 30 46.05 -32.13 -16.35
N ALA A 31 44.89 -31.71 -16.85
CA ALA A 31 43.99 -30.78 -16.15
C ALA A 31 42.50 -31.15 -16.38
N PRO A 32 42.05 -32.34 -15.95
CA PRO A 32 40.68 -32.82 -16.19
C PRO A 32 39.61 -31.92 -15.53
N GLN A 33 39.97 -31.13 -14.52
CA GLN A 33 39.11 -30.15 -13.88
C GLN A 33 38.64 -29.02 -14.80
N LEU A 34 39.40 -28.69 -15.86
CA LEU A 34 39.00 -27.67 -16.84
C LEU A 34 37.88 -28.16 -17.77
N PHE A 35 37.67 -29.49 -17.82
CA PHE A 35 36.63 -30.14 -18.62
C PHE A 35 35.46 -30.64 -17.76
N SER A 36 35.49 -30.32 -16.46
CA SER A 36 34.47 -30.72 -15.49
C SER A 36 33.64 -29.51 -15.08
N ASP A 37 32.31 -29.64 -15.15
CA ASP A 37 31.36 -28.60 -14.78
C ASP A 37 31.57 -28.17 -13.30
N PRO A 38 31.80 -26.87 -12.98
CA PRO A 38 32.18 -26.41 -11.63
C PRO A 38 31.14 -26.72 -10.54
N VAL A 39 29.94 -27.16 -10.93
CA VAL A 39 28.85 -27.56 -10.03
C VAL A 39 29.07 -28.94 -9.38
N ARG A 40 29.95 -29.81 -9.91
CA ARG A 40 30.08 -31.20 -9.41
C ARG A 40 31.18 -31.46 -8.38
N GLN A 41 32.24 -30.65 -8.29
CA GLN A 41 33.35 -30.92 -7.35
C GLN A 41 33.09 -30.43 -5.91
N SER A 42 32.28 -29.38 -5.71
CA SER A 42 31.87 -28.93 -4.36
C SER A 42 30.93 -29.92 -3.65
N ARG A 43 30.40 -30.92 -4.37
CA ARG A 43 29.35 -31.84 -3.89
C ARG A 43 29.85 -33.18 -3.33
N LYS A 44 31.15 -33.40 -3.20
CA LYS A 44 31.67 -34.66 -2.60
C LYS A 44 32.32 -34.49 -1.22
N GLN A 45 32.94 -33.34 -0.91
CA GLN A 45 33.50 -33.11 0.43
C GLN A 45 32.53 -32.40 1.39
N HIS A 46 31.49 -31.73 0.89
CA HIS A 46 30.45 -31.12 1.74
C HIS A 46 29.31 -32.06 2.15
N THR A 47 29.34 -33.33 1.75
CA THR A 47 28.17 -34.21 1.85
C THR A 47 28.11 -34.96 3.17
N GLU A 48 29.23 -35.17 3.84
CA GLU A 48 29.23 -35.92 5.11
C GLU A 48 28.93 -35.04 6.33
N THR A 49 29.33 -33.77 6.34
CA THR A 49 29.06 -32.86 7.47
C THR A 49 27.71 -32.11 7.34
N ARG A 50 27.13 -32.00 6.14
CA ARG A 50 25.89 -31.23 5.89
C ARG A 50 24.61 -32.07 5.95
N TYR A 51 24.72 -33.39 6.01
CA TYR A 51 23.55 -34.29 6.05
C TYR A 51 22.80 -34.24 7.38
N ARG A 52 23.46 -33.85 8.50
CA ARG A 52 22.76 -33.68 9.80
C ARG A 52 22.09 -32.31 9.98
N ASN A 53 22.58 -31.24 9.34
CA ASN A 53 22.09 -29.87 9.59
C ASN A 53 21.20 -29.27 8.48
N SER A 54 20.93 -29.98 7.37
CA SER A 54 20.14 -29.46 6.23
C SER A 54 18.72 -30.02 6.06
N GLN A 55 18.35 -31.05 6.82
CA GLN A 55 16.98 -31.57 6.88
C GLN A 55 15.95 -30.53 7.40
N PRO A 56 16.24 -29.72 8.44
CA PRO A 56 15.26 -28.75 8.95
C PRO A 56 14.93 -27.64 7.93
N TYR A 57 15.94 -27.15 7.21
CA TYR A 57 15.79 -26.04 6.25
C TYR A 57 15.05 -26.45 4.97
N ARG A 58 15.27 -27.68 4.48
CA ARG A 58 14.53 -28.22 3.33
C ARG A 58 13.08 -28.56 3.69
N SER A 59 12.82 -29.06 4.90
CA SER A 59 11.44 -29.33 5.36
C SER A 59 10.64 -28.03 5.43
N ARG A 60 11.23 -26.97 5.99
CA ARG A 60 10.56 -25.67 6.16
C ARG A 60 10.10 -25.02 4.85
N LYS A 61 10.90 -25.10 3.78
CA LYS A 61 10.50 -24.56 2.45
C LYS A 61 9.39 -25.37 1.78
N VAL A 62 9.40 -26.70 1.95
CA VAL A 62 8.33 -27.57 1.45
C VAL A 62 7.03 -27.32 2.23
N GLU A 63 7.12 -27.16 3.55
CA GLU A 63 5.97 -26.80 4.40
C GLU A 63 5.40 -25.41 4.07
N GLU A 64 6.25 -24.44 3.73
CA GLU A 64 5.80 -23.11 3.25
C GLU A 64 5.04 -23.21 1.91
N LEU A 65 5.44 -24.10 1.00
CA LEU A 65 4.71 -24.36 -0.24
C LEU A 65 3.38 -25.06 0.04
N GLU A 66 3.36 -26.08 0.89
CA GLU A 66 2.15 -26.81 1.27
C GLU A 66 1.08 -25.88 1.88
N LYS A 67 1.48 -24.90 2.71
CA LYS A 67 0.57 -23.91 3.34
C LYS A 67 -0.13 -22.96 2.37
N THR A 68 0.32 -22.90 1.11
CA THR A 68 -0.30 -22.02 0.10
C THR A 68 -1.44 -22.69 -0.67
N TYR A 69 -1.79 -23.94 -0.33
CA TYR A 69 -2.94 -24.67 -0.87
C TYR A 69 -3.98 -24.95 0.24
N PRO A 70 -5.29 -24.80 -0.02
CA PRO A 70 -5.89 -24.33 -1.27
C PRO A 70 -5.75 -22.82 -1.45
N CYS A 71 -5.70 -22.35 -2.69
CA CYS A 71 -5.80 -20.93 -2.97
C CYS A 71 -7.19 -20.41 -2.52
N PRO A 72 -7.29 -19.43 -1.60
CA PRO A 72 -8.58 -18.98 -1.03
C PRO A 72 -9.58 -18.40 -2.04
N ILE A 73 -9.11 -18.09 -3.25
CA ILE A 73 -9.87 -17.44 -4.32
C ILE A 73 -10.50 -18.47 -5.26
N THR A 74 -9.99 -19.71 -5.27
CA THR A 74 -10.43 -20.77 -6.19
C THR A 74 -11.95 -20.94 -6.14
N GLN A 75 -12.55 -20.97 -4.94
CA GLN A 75 -14.01 -21.11 -4.79
C GLN A 75 -14.81 -19.87 -5.24
N ARG A 76 -14.27 -18.65 -5.10
CA ARG A 76 -14.93 -17.42 -5.61
C ARG A 76 -14.83 -17.27 -7.14
N LEU A 77 -13.84 -17.92 -7.76
CA LEU A 77 -13.56 -17.82 -9.20
C LEU A 77 -14.35 -18.81 -10.04
N LEU A 78 -14.70 -19.96 -9.48
CA LEU A 78 -15.30 -21.07 -10.19
C LEU A 78 -16.83 -21.08 -10.11
N GLY A 79 -17.42 -20.24 -9.26
CA GLY A 79 -18.87 -20.17 -9.06
C GLY A 79 -19.58 -19.04 -9.80
N ASP A 80 -18.85 -18.15 -10.50
CA ASP A 80 -19.44 -16.90 -10.99
C ASP A 80 -18.92 -16.50 -12.38
N SER A 81 -19.82 -15.98 -13.22
CA SER A 81 -19.61 -15.53 -14.60
C SER A 81 -18.60 -14.36 -14.74
N SER A 82 -17.96 -13.98 -13.64
CA SER A 82 -17.11 -12.81 -13.46
C SER A 82 -15.75 -12.91 -14.16
N LEU A 83 -15.16 -14.12 -14.26
CA LEU A 83 -13.86 -14.35 -14.93
C LEU A 83 -13.92 -14.03 -16.43
N HIS A 84 -15.05 -14.29 -17.07
CA HIS A 84 -15.31 -13.92 -18.46
C HIS A 84 -15.48 -12.40 -18.62
N SER A 85 -16.09 -11.73 -17.64
CA SER A 85 -16.29 -10.27 -17.66
C SER A 85 -15.00 -9.47 -17.40
N CYS A 86 -14.06 -10.01 -16.61
CA CYS A 86 -12.77 -9.38 -16.31
C CYS A 86 -11.77 -9.37 -17.47
N LEU A 87 -12.05 -10.09 -18.56
CA LEU A 87 -11.25 -10.04 -19.78
C LEU A 87 -11.67 -8.89 -20.73
N ARG A 88 -12.45 -7.88 -20.28
CA ARG A 88 -12.86 -6.73 -21.12
C ARG A 88 -11.70 -5.80 -21.54
N ASP A 89 -11.88 -5.24 -22.74
CA ASP A 89 -10.90 -4.67 -23.68
C ASP A 89 -9.94 -3.58 -23.19
N PRO A 90 -8.62 -3.79 -23.36
CA PRO A 90 -7.70 -2.76 -23.77
C PRO A 90 -7.58 -2.74 -25.30
N ALA A 91 -8.45 -1.95 -25.95
CA ALA A 91 -8.38 -1.48 -27.34
C ALA A 91 -8.24 -2.52 -28.48
N ALA A 92 -8.77 -2.16 -29.65
CA ALA A 92 -8.63 -2.88 -30.91
C ALA A 92 -7.17 -2.85 -31.44
N GLN A 93 -6.22 -3.44 -30.70
CA GLN A 93 -4.84 -3.59 -31.12
C GLN A 93 -4.60 -5.02 -31.63
N THR A 94 -3.99 -5.13 -32.81
CA THR A 94 -3.81 -6.38 -33.57
C THR A 94 -2.66 -7.26 -33.08
N ASP A 95 -1.73 -6.76 -32.25
CA ASP A 95 -0.54 -7.52 -31.81
C ASP A 95 -0.73 -8.20 -30.44
N THR A 96 -0.63 -9.53 -30.42
CA THR A 96 -0.79 -10.38 -29.23
C THR A 96 0.23 -10.09 -28.12
N TYR A 97 1.47 -9.71 -28.46
CA TYR A 97 2.50 -9.41 -27.46
C TYR A 97 2.20 -8.09 -26.73
N VAL A 98 1.72 -7.09 -27.46
CA VAL A 98 1.33 -5.79 -26.89
C VAL A 98 0.15 -5.95 -25.94
N ARG A 99 -0.88 -6.72 -26.36
CA ARG A 99 -2.06 -6.99 -25.54
C ARG A 99 -1.70 -7.67 -24.22
N ILE A 100 -0.88 -8.71 -24.28
CA ILE A 100 -0.43 -9.45 -23.09
C ILE A 100 0.40 -8.54 -22.18
N PHE A 101 1.30 -7.73 -22.75
CA PHE A 101 2.13 -6.80 -21.98
C PHE A 101 1.29 -5.77 -21.22
N ILE A 102 0.33 -5.11 -21.89
CA ILE A 102 -0.57 -4.12 -21.28
C ILE A 102 -1.38 -4.78 -20.16
N ALA A 103 -1.94 -5.97 -20.39
CA ALA A 103 -2.71 -6.69 -19.38
C ALA A 103 -1.89 -7.05 -18.13
N VAL A 104 -0.62 -7.42 -18.30
CA VAL A 104 0.29 -7.73 -17.17
C VAL A 104 0.69 -6.47 -16.39
N GLU A 105 0.86 -5.34 -17.07
CA GLU A 105 1.19 -4.04 -16.45
C GLU A 105 -0.01 -3.42 -15.73
N GLN A 106 -1.23 -3.63 -16.24
CA GLN A 106 -2.48 -3.22 -15.59
C GLN A 106 -2.91 -4.14 -14.45
N SER A 107 -2.33 -5.36 -14.36
CA SER A 107 -2.62 -6.30 -13.29
C SER A 107 -1.93 -5.90 -11.97
N ASP A 108 -2.69 -5.22 -11.11
CA ASP A 108 -2.20 -4.63 -9.86
C ASP A 108 -1.83 -5.68 -8.77
N ARG A 109 -0.78 -5.38 -7.98
CA ARG A 109 -0.28 -6.27 -6.90
C ARG A 109 -1.08 -6.08 -5.60
N GLY A 110 -2.33 -6.51 -5.56
CA GLY A 110 -3.15 -6.39 -4.34
C GLY A 110 -4.35 -7.33 -4.33
N ILE A 111 -5.06 -7.42 -5.46
CA ILE A 111 -6.20 -8.31 -5.60
C ILE A 111 -5.70 -9.68 -6.06
N ALA A 112 -6.06 -10.70 -5.29
CA ALA A 112 -5.61 -12.06 -5.52
C ALA A 112 -6.08 -12.61 -6.90
N LEU A 113 -7.22 -12.11 -7.42
CA LEU A 113 -7.70 -12.33 -8.79
C LEU A 113 -6.76 -11.73 -9.86
N ASN A 114 -6.25 -10.51 -9.66
CA ASN A 114 -5.30 -9.88 -10.57
C ASN A 114 -3.95 -10.61 -10.59
N GLN A 115 -3.55 -11.24 -9.47
CA GLN A 115 -2.35 -12.09 -9.45
C GLN A 115 -2.52 -13.37 -10.28
N LEU A 116 -3.72 -13.95 -10.29
CA LEU A 116 -4.04 -15.10 -11.16
C LEU A 116 -4.09 -14.69 -12.63
N LEU A 117 -4.75 -13.58 -12.96
CA LEU A 117 -4.78 -13.06 -14.34
C LEU A 117 -3.37 -12.77 -14.83
N LYS A 118 -2.54 -12.10 -14.01
CA LYS A 118 -1.12 -11.88 -14.31
C LYS A 118 -0.37 -13.18 -14.60
N ARG A 119 -0.60 -14.22 -13.78
CA ARG A 119 0.00 -15.56 -13.95
C ARG A 119 -0.40 -16.17 -15.28
N LEU A 120 -1.69 -16.13 -15.64
CA LEU A 120 -2.20 -16.65 -16.91
C LEU A 120 -1.63 -15.90 -18.12
N HIS A 121 -1.55 -14.57 -18.06
CA HIS A 121 -0.95 -13.75 -19.12
C HIS A 121 0.56 -14.00 -19.27
N CYS A 122 1.31 -14.11 -18.17
CA CYS A 122 2.73 -14.47 -18.23
C CYS A 122 2.93 -15.90 -18.77
N PHE A 123 2.06 -16.84 -18.38
CA PHE A 123 2.07 -18.20 -18.91
C PHE A 123 1.80 -18.21 -20.43
N ALA A 124 0.76 -17.52 -20.89
CA ALA A 124 0.44 -17.38 -22.31
C ALA A 124 1.60 -16.75 -23.10
N LEU A 125 2.23 -15.70 -22.56
CA LEU A 125 3.42 -15.07 -23.17
C LEU A 125 4.56 -16.08 -23.37
N ALA A 126 4.78 -16.96 -22.40
CA ALA A 126 5.82 -17.98 -22.47
C ALA A 126 5.48 -19.13 -23.45
N GLN A 127 4.19 -19.34 -23.78
CA GLN A 127 3.79 -20.29 -24.82
C GLN A 127 4.07 -19.74 -26.23
N VAL A 128 3.86 -18.44 -26.45
CA VAL A 128 4.10 -17.81 -27.76
C VAL A 128 5.56 -17.41 -28.01
N HIS A 129 6.36 -17.23 -26.94
CA HIS A 129 7.79 -16.92 -27.05
C HIS A 129 8.69 -18.09 -26.64
N PRO A 130 9.27 -18.83 -27.60
CA PRO A 130 10.07 -20.01 -27.30
C PRO A 130 11.33 -19.67 -26.50
N LYS A 131 11.73 -20.59 -25.62
CA LYS A 131 12.94 -20.45 -24.80
C LYS A 131 14.17 -20.37 -25.71
N GLY A 132 14.93 -19.27 -25.61
CA GLY A 132 16.13 -19.02 -26.40
C GLY A 132 15.92 -18.11 -27.62
N ALA A 133 14.68 -17.72 -27.93
CA ALA A 133 14.43 -16.70 -28.94
C ALA A 133 14.85 -15.30 -28.46
N PRO A 134 15.34 -14.42 -29.37
CA PRO A 134 15.65 -13.04 -29.05
C PRO A 134 14.39 -12.31 -28.57
N ILE A 135 14.56 -11.37 -27.63
CA ILE A 135 13.45 -10.58 -27.08
C ILE A 135 13.29 -9.22 -27.77
N GLU A 136 14.32 -8.79 -28.49
CA GLU A 136 14.42 -7.52 -29.22
C GLU A 136 13.23 -7.32 -30.17
N PRO A 137 12.77 -8.33 -30.94
CA PRO A 137 11.60 -8.18 -31.81
C PRO A 137 10.29 -7.93 -31.06
N ILE A 138 10.17 -8.37 -29.80
CA ILE A 138 8.99 -8.13 -28.97
C ILE A 138 9.08 -6.74 -28.32
N VAL A 139 10.27 -6.39 -27.85
CA VAL A 139 10.56 -5.06 -27.27
C VAL A 139 10.23 -3.96 -28.26
N GLU A 140 10.66 -4.10 -29.52
CA GLU A 140 10.40 -3.13 -30.58
C GLU A 140 8.91 -2.98 -30.86
N ARG A 141 8.17 -4.10 -30.95
CA ARG A 141 6.71 -4.07 -31.15
C ARG A 141 5.99 -3.37 -30.02
N ILE A 142 6.38 -3.61 -28.77
CA ILE A 142 5.75 -2.97 -27.61
C ILE A 142 6.12 -1.49 -27.54
N LYS A 143 7.38 -1.12 -27.78
CA LYS A 143 7.80 0.29 -27.87
C LYS A 143 7.02 1.05 -28.93
N HIS A 144 6.77 0.42 -30.08
CA HIS A 144 6.02 1.03 -31.18
C HIS A 144 4.58 1.37 -30.80
N HIS A 145 3.93 0.55 -29.95
CA HIS A 145 2.50 0.71 -29.61
C HIS A 145 2.24 1.39 -28.27
N VAL A 146 3.18 1.32 -27.32
CA VAL A 146 3.01 1.79 -25.92
C VAL A 146 3.94 2.97 -25.59
N GLY A 147 4.85 3.33 -26.49
CA GLY A 147 5.87 4.36 -26.27
C GLY A 147 7.09 3.86 -25.48
N ASP A 148 7.97 4.77 -25.08
CA ASP A 148 9.20 4.42 -24.36
C ASP A 148 8.92 4.04 -22.90
N VAL A 149 8.79 2.75 -22.65
CA VAL A 149 8.65 2.19 -21.30
C VAL A 149 10.02 1.96 -20.66
N GLN A 150 10.27 2.54 -19.48
CA GLN A 150 11.50 2.31 -18.72
C GLN A 150 11.69 0.81 -18.39
N ASN A 151 12.91 0.31 -18.59
CA ASN A 151 13.32 -1.06 -18.28
C ASN A 151 12.48 -2.16 -18.98
N ILE A 152 11.94 -1.88 -20.17
CA ILE A 152 11.08 -2.81 -20.91
C ILE A 152 11.71 -4.20 -21.11
N ASN A 153 13.02 -4.27 -21.39
CA ASN A 153 13.75 -5.52 -21.52
C ASN A 153 13.65 -6.36 -20.25
N GLN A 154 13.93 -5.75 -19.09
CA GLN A 154 13.85 -6.42 -17.80
C GLN A 154 12.42 -6.84 -17.45
N LYS A 155 11.41 -6.03 -17.82
CA LYS A 155 10.00 -6.36 -17.62
C LYS A 155 9.62 -7.61 -18.43
N ILE A 156 9.94 -7.65 -19.71
CA ILE A 156 9.65 -8.79 -20.59
C ILE A 156 10.41 -10.05 -20.10
N TYR A 157 11.68 -9.92 -19.73
CA TYR A 157 12.44 -11.03 -19.14
C TYR A 157 11.77 -11.58 -17.88
N ASN A 158 11.29 -10.70 -16.99
CA ASN A 158 10.59 -11.13 -15.78
C ASN A 158 9.26 -11.84 -16.12
N MET A 159 8.49 -11.31 -17.07
CA MET A 159 7.23 -11.94 -17.50
C MET A 159 7.46 -13.33 -18.09
N LEU A 160 8.44 -13.46 -18.98
CA LEU A 160 8.84 -14.75 -19.57
C LEU A 160 9.38 -15.72 -18.51
N TRP A 161 10.16 -15.22 -17.55
CA TRP A 161 10.66 -16.03 -16.46
C TRP A 161 9.51 -16.59 -15.62
N VAL A 162 8.56 -15.76 -15.20
CA VAL A 162 7.36 -16.18 -14.46
C VAL A 162 6.57 -17.22 -15.24
N GLY A 163 6.25 -16.95 -16.52
CA GLY A 163 5.50 -17.89 -17.36
C GLY A 163 6.17 -19.26 -17.50
N ARG A 164 7.50 -19.27 -17.65
CA ARG A 164 8.29 -20.52 -17.72
C ARG A 164 8.31 -21.28 -16.39
N GLN A 165 8.30 -20.60 -15.24
CA GLN A 165 8.17 -21.28 -13.94
C GLN A 165 6.80 -21.96 -13.82
N TRP A 166 5.73 -21.30 -14.26
CA TRP A 166 4.38 -21.90 -14.24
C TRP A 166 4.23 -23.06 -15.23
N SER A 167 4.89 -23.00 -16.39
CA SER A 167 5.00 -24.17 -17.29
C SER A 167 5.66 -25.35 -16.62
N LYS A 168 6.79 -25.15 -15.93
CA LYS A 168 7.47 -26.21 -15.18
C LYS A 168 6.59 -26.78 -14.07
N ILE A 169 5.83 -25.94 -13.36
CA ILE A 169 4.93 -26.39 -12.29
C ILE A 169 3.81 -27.27 -12.85
N ALA A 170 3.20 -26.88 -13.98
CA ALA A 170 2.18 -27.70 -14.65
C ALA A 170 2.73 -29.02 -15.20
N GLU A 171 3.95 -29.01 -15.74
CA GLU A 171 4.67 -30.23 -16.15
C GLU A 171 4.97 -31.14 -14.96
N THR A 172 5.46 -30.57 -13.85
CA THR A 172 5.75 -31.33 -12.62
C THR A 172 4.47 -31.91 -12.03
N MET A 173 3.36 -31.17 -12.07
CA MET A 173 2.06 -31.65 -11.61
C MET A 173 1.57 -32.84 -12.44
N GLY A 174 1.71 -32.77 -13.78
CA GLY A 174 1.45 -33.91 -14.66
C GLY A 174 2.32 -35.11 -14.30
N ALA A 175 3.64 -34.92 -14.24
CA ALA A 175 4.60 -36.00 -13.95
C ALA A 175 4.44 -36.64 -12.56
N VAL A 176 3.96 -35.89 -11.56
CA VAL A 176 3.70 -36.43 -10.21
C VAL A 176 2.42 -37.27 -10.15
N THR A 177 1.54 -37.17 -11.15
CA THR A 177 0.18 -37.73 -11.11
C THR A 177 -0.08 -38.83 -12.13
N THR A 178 0.58 -38.83 -13.29
CA THR A 178 0.55 -39.95 -14.25
C THR A 178 1.76 -40.86 -14.08
N GLN A 179 1.54 -42.14 -13.76
CA GLN A 179 2.60 -43.16 -13.79
C GLN A 179 2.90 -43.68 -15.21
N ASP A 180 2.03 -43.46 -16.21
CA ASP A 180 2.12 -44.17 -17.50
C ASP A 180 2.15 -43.32 -18.79
N ARG A 181 2.14 -41.97 -18.75
CA ARG A 181 2.45 -41.13 -19.93
C ARG A 181 3.07 -39.78 -19.53
N PRO A 182 4.24 -39.38 -20.08
CA PRO A 182 4.98 -38.20 -19.62
C PRO A 182 4.56 -36.86 -20.24
N SER A 183 3.36 -36.74 -20.83
CA SER A 183 3.04 -35.57 -21.68
C SER A 183 1.62 -34.99 -21.55
N ASP A 184 1.02 -34.95 -20.37
CA ASP A 184 -0.14 -34.06 -20.16
C ASP A 184 0.18 -33.05 -19.04
N ARG A 185 0.49 -31.82 -19.46
CA ARG A 185 0.64 -30.67 -18.56
C ARG A 185 -0.72 -30.42 -17.91
N LEU A 186 -0.80 -30.49 -16.59
CA LEU A 186 -2.05 -30.23 -15.87
C LEU A 186 -2.15 -28.74 -15.53
N LEU A 187 -2.78 -27.97 -16.41
CA LEU A 187 -2.91 -26.51 -16.33
C LEU A 187 -3.85 -26.06 -15.21
N GLY A 188 -4.80 -26.89 -14.79
CA GLY A 188 -5.68 -26.57 -13.65
C GLY A 188 -4.91 -26.19 -12.38
N VAL A 189 -3.66 -26.66 -12.21
CA VAL A 189 -2.81 -26.28 -11.07
C VAL A 189 -2.52 -24.77 -10.98
N LEU A 190 -2.57 -24.05 -12.12
CA LEU A 190 -2.31 -22.61 -12.17
C LEU A 190 -3.33 -21.79 -11.38
N CYS A 191 -4.56 -22.27 -11.18
CA CYS A 191 -5.59 -21.56 -10.39
C CYS A 191 -5.75 -22.09 -8.95
N LEU A 192 -5.08 -23.20 -8.62
CA LEU A 192 -5.24 -23.91 -7.34
C LEU A 192 -4.15 -23.57 -6.32
N LEU A 193 -2.96 -23.21 -6.79
CA LEU A 193 -1.84 -22.84 -5.92
C LEU A 193 -1.91 -21.35 -5.57
N GLY A 194 -1.78 -21.03 -4.28
CA GLY A 194 -1.85 -19.67 -3.75
C GLY A 194 -0.64 -18.81 -4.11
N SER A 195 0.07 -18.27 -3.11
CA SER A 195 1.17 -17.30 -3.26
C SER A 195 2.13 -17.62 -4.42
N GLY A 196 1.93 -16.96 -5.57
CA GLY A 196 2.62 -17.36 -6.80
C GLY A 196 4.13 -17.16 -6.74
N SER A 197 4.58 -16.10 -6.08
CA SER A 197 6.00 -15.78 -5.91
C SER A 197 6.75 -16.83 -5.08
N THR A 198 6.07 -17.54 -4.17
CA THR A 198 6.65 -18.63 -3.38
C THR A 198 6.95 -19.83 -4.28
N TRP A 199 6.01 -20.20 -5.14
CA TRP A 199 6.17 -21.29 -6.10
C TRP A 199 7.18 -20.95 -7.20
N GLU A 200 7.14 -19.74 -7.77
CA GLU A 200 8.04 -19.25 -8.81
C GLU A 200 9.52 -19.25 -8.38
N ARG A 201 9.81 -19.04 -7.09
CA ARG A 201 11.18 -18.97 -6.55
C ARG A 201 11.68 -20.28 -5.94
N ALA A 202 10.81 -21.26 -5.75
CA ALA A 202 11.18 -22.58 -5.22
C ALA A 202 12.08 -23.35 -6.22
N SER A 203 12.97 -24.20 -5.70
CA SER A 203 13.75 -25.11 -6.56
C SER A 203 12.85 -26.19 -7.14
N ASP A 204 13.25 -26.77 -8.27
CA ASP A 204 12.47 -27.80 -8.96
C ASP A 204 12.25 -29.03 -8.02
N GLU A 205 13.24 -29.40 -7.20
CA GLU A 205 13.08 -30.48 -6.21
C GLU A 205 12.09 -30.14 -5.08
N ALA A 206 12.08 -28.89 -4.61
CA ALA A 206 11.15 -28.46 -3.56
C ALA A 206 9.70 -28.45 -4.07
N ARG A 207 9.49 -28.04 -5.33
CA ARG A 207 8.17 -28.09 -5.99
C ARG A 207 7.69 -29.51 -6.15
N GLU A 208 8.54 -30.40 -6.64
CA GLU A 208 8.18 -31.81 -6.85
C GLU A 208 7.79 -32.50 -5.54
N VAL A 209 8.58 -32.28 -4.47
CA VAL A 209 8.28 -32.86 -3.14
C VAL A 209 6.99 -32.26 -2.57
N ALA A 210 6.79 -30.94 -2.67
CA ALA A 210 5.57 -30.28 -2.18
C ALA A 210 4.32 -30.74 -2.93
N LEU A 211 4.36 -30.79 -4.27
CA LEU A 211 3.25 -31.28 -5.09
C LEU A 211 2.95 -32.75 -4.79
N ARG A 212 3.96 -33.61 -4.67
CA ARG A 212 3.77 -35.03 -4.32
C ARG A 212 3.15 -35.20 -2.94
N ARG A 213 3.50 -34.36 -1.97
CA ARG A 213 2.89 -34.38 -0.64
C ARG A 213 1.47 -33.84 -0.67
N LEU A 214 1.21 -32.75 -1.38
CA LEU A 214 -0.14 -32.19 -1.55
C LEU A 214 -1.08 -33.20 -2.23
N CYS A 215 -0.68 -33.80 -3.35
CA CYS A 215 -1.48 -34.83 -4.02
C CYS A 215 -1.79 -36.05 -3.13
N LYS A 216 -0.93 -36.35 -2.14
CA LYS A 216 -1.18 -37.43 -1.17
C LYS A 216 -2.06 -37.01 0.01
N LYS A 217 -2.01 -35.74 0.40
CA LYS A 217 -2.67 -35.20 1.61
C LYS A 217 -4.00 -34.51 1.30
N THR A 218 -4.24 -34.10 0.06
CA THR A 218 -5.37 -33.25 -0.32
C THR A 218 -5.96 -33.63 -1.67
N GLU A 219 -7.11 -33.05 -2.03
CA GLU A 219 -7.79 -33.23 -3.32
C GLU A 219 -7.15 -32.45 -4.49
N LEU A 220 -5.90 -31.95 -4.33
CA LEU A 220 -5.23 -31.12 -5.33
C LEU A 220 -5.25 -31.75 -6.73
N HIS A 221 -5.01 -33.05 -6.83
CA HIS A 221 -5.01 -33.75 -8.11
C HIS A 221 -6.39 -33.78 -8.78
N GLY A 222 -7.44 -34.15 -8.03
CA GLY A 222 -8.81 -34.18 -8.56
C GLY A 222 -9.32 -32.80 -8.97
N GLN A 223 -9.00 -31.77 -8.17
CA GLN A 223 -9.33 -30.38 -8.50
C GLN A 223 -8.54 -29.89 -9.72
N ALA A 224 -7.28 -30.28 -9.88
CA ALA A 224 -6.47 -29.87 -11.02
C ALA A 224 -6.96 -30.47 -12.34
N ILE A 225 -7.51 -31.68 -12.33
CA ILE A 225 -8.20 -32.28 -13.49
C ILE A 225 -9.50 -31.54 -13.77
N LEU A 226 -10.31 -31.28 -12.74
CA LEU A 226 -11.61 -30.62 -12.89
C LEU A 226 -11.52 -29.24 -13.57
N HIS A 227 -10.45 -28.48 -13.28
CA HIS A 227 -10.27 -27.12 -13.79
C HIS A 227 -9.33 -27.02 -15.00
N ASP A 228 -8.86 -28.15 -15.54
CA ASP A 228 -7.87 -28.16 -16.60
C ASP A 228 -8.40 -27.52 -17.90
N ASP A 229 -9.58 -27.93 -18.34
CA ASP A 229 -10.22 -27.42 -19.56
C ASP A 229 -10.58 -25.94 -19.44
N LEU A 230 -11.06 -25.50 -18.28
CA LEU A 230 -11.38 -24.09 -18.02
C LEU A 230 -10.13 -23.20 -18.14
N VAL A 231 -9.00 -23.64 -17.58
CA VAL A 231 -7.75 -22.88 -17.66
C VAL A 231 -7.19 -22.91 -19.08
N ARG A 232 -7.31 -24.04 -19.79
CA ARG A 232 -6.92 -24.16 -21.21
C ARG A 232 -7.71 -23.17 -22.07
N ASP A 233 -9.04 -23.15 -21.95
CA ASP A 233 -9.91 -22.20 -22.66
C ASP A 233 -9.57 -20.73 -22.37
N LEU A 234 -9.18 -20.40 -21.14
CA LEU A 234 -8.75 -19.05 -20.77
C LEU A 234 -7.42 -18.68 -21.43
N VAL A 235 -6.45 -19.60 -21.44
CA VAL A 235 -5.18 -19.39 -22.12
C VAL A 235 -5.40 -19.24 -23.63
N ASP A 236 -6.21 -20.10 -24.24
CA ASP A 236 -6.51 -20.03 -25.68
C ASP A 236 -7.22 -18.72 -26.04
N ARG A 237 -8.14 -18.21 -25.20
CA ARG A 237 -8.74 -16.88 -25.40
C ARG A 237 -7.75 -15.72 -25.29
N ILE A 238 -6.74 -15.83 -24.42
CA ILE A 238 -5.66 -14.83 -24.35
C ILE A 238 -4.84 -14.84 -25.66
N LEU A 239 -4.72 -16.00 -26.30
CA LEU A 239 -3.95 -16.22 -27.53
C LEU A 239 -4.74 -15.89 -28.81
N ASP A 240 -6.03 -16.23 -28.92
CA ASP A 240 -6.75 -16.43 -30.20
C ASP A 240 -7.78 -15.34 -30.59
N ARG A 241 -7.59 -14.09 -30.17
CA ARG A 241 -8.59 -13.01 -30.35
C ARG A 241 -8.73 -12.43 -31.78
N HIS A 242 -8.70 -13.26 -32.83
CA HIS A 242 -8.90 -12.85 -34.23
C HIS A 242 -9.97 -13.62 -35.02
N SER A 243 -10.84 -14.42 -34.39
CA SER A 243 -11.87 -15.15 -35.15
C SER A 243 -13.19 -15.36 -34.39
N SER A 244 -13.98 -14.29 -34.21
CA SER A 244 -15.45 -14.40 -34.10
C SER A 244 -16.13 -13.03 -34.28
N GLN A 245 -16.26 -12.60 -35.54
CA GLN A 245 -17.38 -11.75 -35.92
C GLN A 245 -18.65 -12.62 -35.92
N LEU A 246 -19.47 -12.50 -34.88
CA LEU A 246 -20.85 -12.98 -34.88
C LEU A 246 -21.80 -11.82 -34.59
N ARG A 247 -22.25 -11.24 -35.71
CA ARG A 247 -23.56 -10.63 -35.99
C ARG A 247 -24.46 -10.35 -34.77
N LEU A 248 -24.70 -9.07 -34.50
CA LEU A 248 -26.04 -8.60 -34.13
C LEU A 248 -26.41 -7.43 -35.05
N HIS A 249 -27.58 -7.58 -35.66
CA HIS A 249 -28.15 -6.70 -36.67
C HIS A 249 -28.61 -5.35 -36.10
N SER A 250 -28.29 -4.30 -36.87
CA SER A 250 -29.09 -3.14 -37.23
C SER A 250 -30.46 -2.94 -36.54
N ASN A 251 -30.64 -1.76 -35.94
CA ASN A 251 -31.53 -0.67 -36.41
C ASN A 251 -31.94 0.21 -35.23
N PHE A 252 -31.65 1.51 -35.30
CA PHE A 252 -32.66 2.58 -35.33
C PHE A 252 -31.96 3.94 -35.49
N GLN A 253 -32.47 4.71 -36.46
CA GLN A 253 -32.02 6.01 -36.90
C GLN A 253 -33.08 7.07 -36.49
N ARG A 254 -32.66 8.34 -36.42
CA ARG A 254 -33.44 9.61 -36.39
C ARG A 254 -34.11 10.00 -35.06
N SER A 255 -34.28 11.27 -34.68
CA SER A 255 -33.85 12.60 -35.14
C SER A 255 -34.31 13.66 -34.10
N ALA A 256 -33.76 14.88 -34.22
CA ALA A 256 -34.40 16.18 -33.99
C ALA A 256 -34.41 16.85 -32.59
N SER A 257 -33.40 17.72 -32.39
CA SER A 257 -33.46 19.18 -32.19
C SER A 257 -34.59 19.88 -31.38
N GLY A 258 -34.13 20.64 -30.37
CA GLY A 258 -34.52 22.04 -30.07
C GLY A 258 -35.29 22.28 -28.75
N PRO A 259 -35.33 23.50 -28.17
CA PRO A 259 -34.45 24.67 -28.29
C PRO A 259 -34.00 25.26 -26.92
N ARG A 260 -33.05 26.21 -26.98
CA ARG A 260 -32.53 27.05 -25.88
C ARG A 260 -33.56 28.08 -25.37
N LEU A 261 -33.50 28.43 -24.09
CA LEU A 261 -34.00 29.72 -23.59
C LEU A 261 -33.15 30.22 -22.42
N ILE A 262 -32.54 31.38 -22.68
CA ILE A 262 -31.76 32.25 -21.78
C ILE A 262 -32.75 33.09 -20.98
N LYS A 263 -32.49 33.35 -19.68
CA LYS A 263 -32.63 34.70 -19.12
C LYS A 263 -32.02 34.87 -17.73
N ASP A 264 -31.24 35.94 -17.66
CA ASP A 264 -30.44 36.47 -16.59
C ASP A 264 -31.25 37.09 -15.43
N GLY A 265 -30.58 37.16 -14.28
CA GLY A 265 -30.30 38.46 -13.66
C GLY A 265 -31.29 38.97 -12.60
N LEU A 266 -30.94 38.73 -11.33
CA LEU A 266 -31.18 39.69 -10.25
C LEU A 266 -29.88 40.48 -10.00
N PRO A 267 -29.95 41.70 -9.44
CA PRO A 267 -28.88 42.03 -8.49
C PRO A 267 -29.31 42.82 -7.24
N SER A 268 -28.46 42.66 -6.21
CA SER A 268 -28.10 43.60 -5.11
C SER A 268 -28.94 43.61 -3.82
N TYR A 269 -28.44 43.73 -2.58
CA TYR A 269 -27.12 43.69 -1.91
C TYR A 269 -27.35 43.79 -0.37
N LEU A 270 -26.42 43.24 0.44
CA LEU A 270 -26.09 43.52 1.87
C LEU A 270 -26.96 42.99 3.05
N THR A 271 -26.45 42.00 3.81
CA THR A 271 -25.90 42.13 5.20
C THR A 271 -25.62 40.75 5.84
N GLY A 272 -24.60 40.68 6.70
CA GLY A 272 -23.99 39.45 7.21
C GLY A 272 -24.87 38.60 8.14
N GLN A 273 -24.90 37.30 7.86
CA GLN A 273 -25.39 36.21 8.70
C GLN A 273 -24.58 34.96 8.35
N ALA A 274 -24.38 34.05 9.31
CA ALA A 274 -24.03 32.66 9.01
C ALA A 274 -24.79 32.23 7.75
N ARG A 275 -24.09 31.72 6.73
CA ARG A 275 -24.67 31.45 5.40
C ARG A 275 -25.89 30.54 5.57
N LYS A 276 -27.08 31.14 5.71
CA LYS A 276 -28.37 30.49 5.62
C LYS A 276 -28.55 30.18 4.13
N VAL A 277 -27.93 29.09 3.70
CA VAL A 277 -28.40 28.40 2.50
C VAL A 277 -29.63 27.61 2.95
N SER A 278 -30.77 28.31 3.05
CA SER A 278 -32.05 27.66 3.32
C SER A 278 -32.50 26.84 2.11
N THR A 279 -32.29 25.52 2.16
CA THR A 279 -33.36 24.51 2.21
C THR A 279 -34.61 24.65 1.31
N LEU A 280 -34.52 25.18 0.09
CA LEU A 280 -35.69 25.20 -0.83
C LEU A 280 -35.61 24.25 -2.04
N ALA A 281 -34.44 23.73 -2.41
CA ALA A 281 -34.31 22.89 -3.61
C ALA A 281 -34.61 21.38 -3.42
N SER A 282 -34.78 20.90 -2.18
CA SER A 282 -34.88 19.45 -1.89
C SER A 282 -36.28 18.96 -1.47
N SER A 283 -37.28 19.84 -1.30
CA SER A 283 -38.58 19.43 -0.72
C SER A 283 -39.40 18.53 -1.65
N GLU A 284 -39.34 18.74 -2.97
CA GLU A 284 -40.12 18.02 -3.96
C GLU A 284 -39.64 16.56 -4.17
N PRO A 285 -38.34 16.27 -4.38
CA PRO A 285 -37.84 14.90 -4.44
C PRO A 285 -38.10 14.10 -3.16
N LEU A 286 -38.00 14.75 -1.99
CA LEU A 286 -38.26 14.11 -0.70
C LEU A 286 -39.75 13.76 -0.53
N ALA A 287 -40.66 14.66 -0.91
CA ALA A 287 -42.10 14.41 -0.87
C ALA A 287 -42.53 13.30 -1.85
N ALA A 288 -42.00 13.31 -3.08
CA ALA A 288 -42.29 12.31 -4.10
C ALA A 288 -41.76 10.91 -3.70
N SER A 289 -40.55 10.85 -3.15
CA SER A 289 -39.95 9.60 -2.65
C SER A 289 -40.75 9.00 -1.50
N LYS A 290 -41.24 9.86 -0.61
CA LYS A 290 -42.06 9.46 0.53
C LYS A 290 -43.42 8.92 0.08
N ALA A 291 -44.06 9.55 -0.90
CA ALA A 291 -45.32 9.07 -1.46
C ALA A 291 -45.14 7.69 -2.12
N ALA A 292 -44.07 7.49 -2.90
CA ALA A 292 -43.81 6.24 -3.61
C ALA A 292 -43.64 5.03 -2.67
N VAL A 293 -43.00 5.20 -1.52
CA VAL A 293 -42.71 4.09 -0.58
C VAL A 293 -43.84 3.87 0.44
N GLN A 294 -44.78 4.82 0.58
CA GLN A 294 -45.94 4.70 1.46
C GLN A 294 -46.96 3.63 1.02
N GLU A 295 -46.97 3.25 -0.26
CA GLU A 295 -47.95 2.30 -0.80
C GLU A 295 -47.68 0.83 -0.44
N ILE A 296 -46.47 0.50 0.05
CA ILE A 296 -46.02 -0.90 0.17
C ILE A 296 -45.76 -1.33 1.61
N VAL A 297 -45.43 -0.39 2.51
CA VAL A 297 -45.11 -0.72 3.90
C VAL A 297 -45.81 0.26 4.84
N PRO A 298 -46.54 -0.21 5.86
CA PRO A 298 -47.31 0.66 6.75
C PRO A 298 -46.36 1.46 7.67
N PHE A 299 -45.91 2.63 7.21
CA PHE A 299 -44.98 3.49 7.97
C PHE A 299 -45.62 4.78 8.51
N GLY A 300 -45.11 5.21 9.67
CA GLY A 300 -45.19 6.60 10.10
C GLY A 300 -44.34 7.51 9.23
N ARG A 301 -44.73 8.78 9.12
CA ARG A 301 -44.23 9.78 8.16
C ARG A 301 -42.71 10.05 8.15
N GLU A 302 -41.95 9.64 9.16
CA GLU A 302 -40.58 10.13 9.40
C GLU A 302 -39.47 9.10 9.06
N ASN A 303 -39.78 7.80 9.01
CA ASN A 303 -38.75 6.76 8.91
C ASN A 303 -38.45 6.29 7.48
N SER A 304 -39.37 6.52 6.53
CA SER A 304 -39.26 5.98 5.17
C SER A 304 -38.07 6.57 4.41
N LEU A 305 -37.75 7.84 4.64
CA LEU A 305 -36.66 8.54 3.97
C LEU A 305 -35.28 8.01 4.40
N LEU A 306 -35.10 7.65 5.67
CA LEU A 306 -33.86 7.01 6.13
C LEU A 306 -33.72 5.61 5.53
N LEU A 307 -34.80 4.82 5.48
CA LEU A 307 -34.77 3.50 4.85
C LEU A 307 -34.40 3.58 3.36
N ILE A 308 -34.93 4.56 2.62
CA ILE A 308 -34.55 4.80 1.22
C ILE A 308 -33.06 5.12 1.12
N LEU A 309 -32.56 6.07 1.92
CA LEU A 309 -31.13 6.40 1.94
C LEU A 309 -30.25 5.18 2.21
N LEU A 310 -30.57 4.41 3.25
CA LEU A 310 -29.81 3.21 3.63
C LEU A 310 -29.82 2.16 2.50
N SER A 311 -30.87 2.11 1.69
CA SER A 311 -30.99 1.22 0.53
C SER A 311 -30.06 1.60 -0.63
N PHE A 312 -29.63 2.86 -0.72
CA PHE A 312 -28.64 3.37 -1.70
C PHE A 312 -27.19 3.34 -1.19
N LEU A 313 -26.96 3.05 0.09
CA LEU A 313 -25.62 2.78 0.62
C LEU A 313 -25.17 1.35 0.26
N CYS A 314 -23.88 1.03 0.38
CA CYS A 314 -23.39 -0.35 0.20
C CYS A 314 -24.19 -1.40 1.03
N ASP A 315 -24.26 -2.65 0.55
CA ASP A 315 -24.77 -3.79 1.32
C ASP A 315 -23.77 -4.24 2.39
N SER A 316 -23.56 -3.33 3.34
CA SER A 316 -22.69 -3.45 4.51
C SER A 316 -23.39 -2.83 5.71
N THR A 317 -22.82 -3.03 6.90
CA THR A 317 -23.30 -2.43 8.13
C THR A 317 -23.03 -0.93 8.19
N VAL A 318 -23.97 -0.15 8.70
CA VAL A 318 -23.90 1.29 8.97
C VAL A 318 -23.90 1.51 10.49
N SER A 319 -23.07 2.42 11.03
CA SER A 319 -23.10 2.79 12.45
C SER A 319 -23.97 4.02 12.70
N MET A 320 -24.42 4.17 13.95
CA MET A 320 -25.06 5.41 14.42
C MET A 320 -24.11 6.60 14.25
N ASP A 321 -22.85 6.42 14.64
CA ASP A 321 -21.80 7.45 14.56
C ASP A 321 -21.57 7.93 13.12
N MET A 322 -21.71 7.06 12.12
CA MET A 322 -21.59 7.44 10.71
C MET A 322 -22.70 8.43 10.31
N LEU A 323 -23.93 8.15 10.73
CA LEU A 323 -25.09 8.96 10.40
C LEU A 323 -25.10 10.28 11.18
N SER A 324 -24.80 10.25 12.48
CA SER A 324 -24.72 11.46 13.30
C SER A 324 -23.60 12.39 12.83
N GLN A 325 -22.43 11.84 12.48
CA GLN A 325 -21.32 12.62 11.94
C GLN A 325 -21.66 13.23 10.58
N ALA A 326 -22.35 12.48 9.71
CA ALA A 326 -22.79 12.99 8.42
C ALA A 326 -23.88 14.08 8.54
N ALA A 327 -24.75 13.97 9.55
CA ALA A 327 -25.84 14.92 9.81
C ALA A 327 -25.35 16.22 10.49
N SER A 328 -24.26 16.14 11.24
CA SER A 328 -23.71 17.26 12.00
C SER A 328 -23.07 18.33 11.10
N PRO A 329 -23.10 19.61 11.51
CA PRO A 329 -22.29 20.65 10.85
C PRO A 329 -20.80 20.26 10.85
N ARG A 330 -20.13 20.46 9.71
CA ARG A 330 -18.72 20.07 9.51
C ARG A 330 -17.81 21.27 9.69
N LYS A 331 -16.70 21.05 10.39
CA LYS A 331 -15.58 22.00 10.44
C LYS A 331 -14.73 21.82 9.18
N GLN A 332 -14.31 22.94 8.58
CA GLN A 332 -13.35 22.96 7.47
C GLN A 332 -12.45 24.19 7.57
N TRP A 333 -11.40 24.22 6.74
CA TRP A 333 -10.46 25.34 6.68
C TRP A 333 -11.02 26.48 5.82
N ALA A 334 -11.14 27.65 6.45
CA ALA A 334 -11.55 28.89 5.80
C ALA A 334 -10.42 29.48 4.93
N VAL A 335 -10.76 30.42 4.05
CA VAL A 335 -9.80 31.07 3.12
C VAL A 335 -8.69 31.81 3.88
N ASP A 336 -9.04 32.41 5.02
CA ASP A 336 -8.11 33.09 5.93
C ASP A 336 -7.26 32.13 6.79
N GLY A 337 -7.43 30.82 6.61
CA GLY A 337 -6.72 29.78 7.35
C GLY A 337 -7.26 29.52 8.77
N GLY A 338 -8.39 30.11 9.13
CA GLY A 338 -9.16 29.79 10.33
C GLY A 338 -10.07 28.56 10.16
N ILE A 339 -10.91 28.31 11.15
CA ILE A 339 -11.90 27.24 11.15
C ILE A 339 -13.28 27.83 10.82
N GLU A 340 -13.94 27.32 9.79
CA GLU A 340 -15.35 27.62 9.49
C GLU A 340 -16.23 26.38 9.68
N ILE A 341 -17.51 26.63 9.98
CA ILE A 341 -18.52 25.58 10.16
C ILE A 341 -19.51 25.64 9.01
N VAL A 342 -19.65 24.53 8.29
CA VAL A 342 -20.56 24.38 7.15
C VAL A 342 -21.68 23.42 7.51
N ALA A 343 -22.89 23.74 7.05
CA ALA A 343 -24.05 22.87 7.22
C ALA A 343 -23.85 21.50 6.56
N SER A 344 -24.56 20.49 7.03
CA SER A 344 -24.50 19.16 6.43
C SER A 344 -24.95 19.20 4.95
N PRO A 345 -24.22 18.55 4.04
CA PRO A 345 -24.61 18.40 2.64
C PRO A 345 -25.78 17.41 2.47
N TRP A 346 -26.08 16.63 3.50
CA TRP A 346 -27.19 15.68 3.50
C TRP A 346 -28.51 16.44 3.67
N ALA A 347 -29.44 16.26 2.74
CA ALA A 347 -30.73 16.93 2.74
C ALA A 347 -31.56 16.66 4.01
N LEU A 348 -31.37 15.51 4.67
CA LEU A 348 -32.01 15.17 5.94
C LEU A 348 -31.11 15.46 7.15
N GLY A 349 -29.92 16.02 6.96
CA GLY A 349 -28.93 16.21 8.01
C GLY A 349 -29.46 17.04 9.19
N HIS A 350 -30.30 18.04 8.94
CA HIS A 350 -30.95 18.79 10.02
C HIS A 350 -31.83 17.90 10.91
N ASP A 351 -32.62 17.01 10.30
CA ASP A 351 -33.55 16.12 11.01
C ASP A 351 -32.81 15.04 11.83
N TYR A 352 -31.62 14.65 11.37
CA TYR A 352 -30.78 13.62 12.00
C TYR A 352 -29.57 14.19 12.75
N SER A 353 -29.52 15.50 13.00
CA SER A 353 -28.42 16.16 13.72
C SER A 353 -28.35 15.82 15.21
N ASN A 354 -29.40 15.18 15.75
CA ASN A 354 -29.49 14.74 17.13
C ASN A 354 -29.39 13.21 17.23
N ASP A 355 -28.39 12.71 17.95
CA ASP A 355 -28.15 11.28 18.19
C ASP A 355 -29.36 10.53 18.71
N SER A 356 -30.19 11.17 19.55
CA SER A 356 -31.42 10.56 20.06
C SER A 356 -32.45 10.33 18.96
N THR A 357 -32.54 11.24 17.97
CA THR A 357 -33.40 11.09 16.81
C THR A 357 -32.91 9.98 15.89
N VAL A 358 -31.60 9.93 15.63
CA VAL A 358 -30.98 8.86 14.84
C VAL A 358 -31.26 7.50 15.49
N ARG A 359 -30.99 7.37 16.79
CA ARG A 359 -31.21 6.13 17.56
C ARG A 359 -32.68 5.71 17.55
N THR A 360 -33.60 6.61 17.89
CA THR A 360 -35.04 6.31 17.93
C THR A 360 -35.56 5.86 16.56
N THR A 361 -35.07 6.46 15.48
CA THR A 361 -35.46 6.09 14.12
C THR A 361 -34.92 4.71 13.75
N LEU A 362 -33.65 4.43 14.05
CA LEU A 362 -33.03 3.11 13.80
C LEU A 362 -33.70 2.01 14.63
N ASP A 363 -33.92 2.23 15.92
CA ASP A 363 -34.62 1.29 16.81
C ASP A 363 -36.02 0.98 16.29
N ARG A 364 -36.72 1.98 15.76
CA ARG A 364 -38.03 1.79 15.14
C ARG A 364 -37.97 0.99 13.84
N LEU A 365 -36.95 1.21 13.00
CA LEU A 365 -36.73 0.41 11.79
C LEU A 365 -36.38 -1.05 12.13
N VAL A 366 -35.63 -1.27 13.22
CA VAL A 366 -35.34 -2.62 13.77
C VAL A 366 -36.61 -3.28 14.29
N GLY A 367 -37.42 -2.56 15.09
CA GLY A 367 -38.70 -3.07 15.61
C GLY A 367 -39.70 -3.44 14.50
N LEU A 368 -39.59 -2.80 13.34
CA LEU A 368 -40.37 -3.12 12.14
C LEU A 368 -39.74 -4.22 11.26
N SER A 369 -38.61 -4.79 11.66
CA SER A 369 -37.86 -5.84 10.92
C SER A 369 -37.41 -5.42 9.51
N LEU A 370 -37.16 -4.13 9.29
CA LEU A 370 -36.71 -3.58 7.98
C LEU A 370 -35.19 -3.54 7.89
N ILE A 371 -34.57 -3.35 9.04
CA ILE A 371 -33.13 -3.41 9.23
C ILE A 371 -32.86 -4.34 10.42
N SER A 372 -31.70 -4.96 10.39
CA SER A 372 -31.18 -5.80 11.48
C SER A 372 -30.12 -5.02 12.26
N SER A 373 -30.02 -5.28 13.56
CA SER A 373 -28.93 -4.80 14.41
C SER A 373 -27.90 -5.93 14.60
N THR A 374 -26.61 -5.60 14.54
CA THR A 374 -25.51 -6.52 14.81
C THR A 374 -25.09 -6.46 16.28
N SER A 375 -24.34 -7.47 16.74
CA SER A 375 -23.77 -7.51 18.10
C SER A 375 -22.93 -6.30 18.46
N ASP A 376 -22.37 -5.63 17.45
CA ASP A 376 -21.46 -4.50 17.60
C ASP A 376 -22.21 -3.16 17.61
N GLY A 377 -23.54 -3.17 17.64
CA GLY A 377 -24.38 -1.96 17.63
C GLY A 377 -24.50 -1.29 16.26
N ASN A 378 -24.15 -1.99 15.17
CA ASN A 378 -24.31 -1.50 13.80
C ASN A 378 -25.61 -2.03 13.18
N TYR A 379 -26.02 -1.44 12.06
CA TYR A 379 -27.30 -1.72 11.42
C TYR A 379 -27.12 -2.16 9.97
N ARG A 380 -27.96 -3.07 9.48
CA ARG A 380 -27.95 -3.51 8.08
C ARG A 380 -29.37 -3.62 7.53
N VAL A 381 -29.59 -3.05 6.34
CA VAL A 381 -30.84 -3.22 5.60
C VAL A 381 -30.94 -4.63 5.05
N ASP A 382 -32.09 -5.28 5.22
CA ASP A 382 -32.34 -6.59 4.62
C ASP A 382 -32.29 -6.54 3.09
N SER A 383 -31.77 -7.59 2.45
CA SER A 383 -31.55 -7.61 1.00
C SER A 383 -32.86 -7.52 0.21
N GLU A 384 -33.93 -8.18 0.67
CA GLU A 384 -35.23 -8.18 0.01
C GLU A 384 -35.97 -6.85 0.22
N ILE A 385 -35.85 -6.26 1.41
CA ILE A 385 -36.34 -4.91 1.69
C ILE A 385 -35.66 -3.89 0.78
N ARG A 386 -34.33 -3.95 0.67
CA ARG A 386 -33.55 -3.07 -0.21
C ARG A 386 -34.01 -3.19 -1.66
N LYS A 387 -34.15 -4.41 -2.20
CA LYS A 387 -34.63 -4.63 -3.57
C LYS A 387 -36.02 -4.06 -3.78
N THR A 388 -36.91 -4.27 -2.81
CA THR A 388 -38.28 -3.75 -2.86
C THR A 388 -38.25 -2.23 -2.95
N VAL A 389 -37.58 -1.55 -2.01
CA VAL A 389 -37.45 -0.09 -1.98
C VAL A 389 -36.89 0.48 -3.29
N LEU A 390 -35.81 -0.12 -3.82
CA LEU A 390 -35.18 0.34 -5.06
C LEU A 390 -36.08 0.13 -6.30
N SER A 391 -36.86 -0.96 -6.32
CA SER A 391 -37.78 -1.26 -7.43
C SER A 391 -39.03 -0.38 -7.43
N THR A 392 -39.47 0.05 -6.25
CA THR A 392 -40.65 0.91 -6.08
C THR A 392 -40.34 2.37 -6.36
N LEU A 393 -39.14 2.82 -6.03
CA LEU A 393 -38.77 4.22 -6.20
C LEU A 393 -38.68 4.59 -7.69
N PRO A 394 -39.39 5.64 -8.15
CA PRO A 394 -39.29 6.12 -9.52
C PRO A 394 -37.85 6.41 -9.96
N LEU A 395 -37.47 5.93 -11.15
CA LEU A 395 -36.09 6.00 -11.66
C LEU A 395 -35.50 7.42 -11.67
N HIS A 396 -36.32 8.45 -11.92
CA HIS A 396 -35.87 9.85 -11.92
C HIS A 396 -35.39 10.33 -10.54
N LEU A 397 -35.81 9.68 -9.44
CA LEU A 397 -35.37 9.99 -8.08
C LEU A 397 -34.09 9.24 -7.69
N HIS A 398 -33.66 8.22 -8.45
CA HIS A 398 -32.46 7.43 -8.12
C HIS A 398 -31.18 8.26 -8.16
N SER A 399 -31.08 9.23 -9.07
CA SER A 399 -29.93 10.14 -9.15
C SER A 399 -29.81 10.95 -7.85
N PHE A 400 -30.92 11.58 -7.43
CA PHE A 400 -30.99 12.32 -6.17
C PHE A 400 -30.54 11.48 -4.97
N TRP A 401 -31.06 10.25 -4.82
CA TRP A 401 -30.70 9.39 -3.69
C TRP A 401 -29.28 8.84 -3.75
N ARG A 402 -28.72 8.61 -4.94
CA ARG A 402 -27.29 8.31 -5.08
C ARG A 402 -26.41 9.48 -4.64
N HIS A 403 -26.79 10.71 -4.97
CA HIS A 403 -26.09 11.90 -4.45
C HIS A 403 -26.25 12.05 -2.93
N GLN A 404 -27.44 11.80 -2.36
CA GLN A 404 -27.63 11.83 -0.91
C GLN A 404 -26.80 10.76 -0.19
N ALA A 405 -26.77 9.54 -0.72
CA ALA A 405 -25.96 8.45 -0.19
C ALA A 405 -24.46 8.78 -0.25
N LEU A 406 -24.00 9.37 -1.36
CA LEU A 406 -22.64 9.88 -1.49
C LEU A 406 -22.36 10.96 -0.45
N CYS A 407 -23.28 11.92 -0.27
CA CYS A 407 -23.16 12.98 0.74
C CYS A 407 -22.98 12.43 2.14
N VAL A 408 -23.77 11.43 2.52
CA VAL A 408 -23.62 10.77 3.83
C VAL A 408 -22.29 10.04 3.95
N ALA A 409 -21.87 9.31 2.92
CA ALA A 409 -20.62 8.56 2.95
C ALA A 409 -19.38 9.46 3.11
N TRP A 410 -19.32 10.61 2.42
CA TRP A 410 -18.18 11.53 2.55
C TRP A 410 -18.27 12.48 3.75
N ALA A 411 -19.47 12.89 4.14
CA ALA A 411 -19.69 13.70 5.33
C ALA A 411 -19.43 12.92 6.63
N ALA A 412 -19.32 11.60 6.59
CA ALA A 412 -18.87 10.79 7.72
C ALA A 412 -17.34 10.77 7.90
N ILE A 413 -16.54 11.27 6.95
CA ILE A 413 -15.08 11.23 7.08
C ILE A 413 -14.61 12.29 8.07
N PRO A 414 -13.87 11.92 9.14
CA PRO A 414 -13.30 12.89 10.07
C PRO A 414 -12.19 13.71 9.42
N TRP A 415 -12.17 15.01 9.67
CA TRP A 415 -11.11 15.90 9.18
C TRP A 415 -9.91 15.88 10.11
N LYS A 416 -8.71 15.68 9.55
CA LYS A 416 -7.47 15.75 10.31
C LYS A 416 -7.35 17.12 10.99
N TYR A 417 -6.94 17.13 12.26
CA TYR A 417 -6.78 18.31 13.12
C TYR A 417 -8.05 19.06 13.52
N LEU A 418 -9.18 18.89 12.83
CA LEU A 418 -10.42 19.61 13.15
C LEU A 418 -11.41 18.76 13.96
N GLN A 419 -11.28 17.44 13.89
CA GLN A 419 -12.17 16.50 14.56
C GLN A 419 -11.37 15.33 15.20
N PRO A 420 -11.84 14.80 16.34
CA PRO A 420 -11.26 13.59 16.92
C PRO A 420 -11.48 12.39 16.00
N GLN A 421 -10.56 11.43 16.03
CA GLN A 421 -10.61 10.26 15.16
C GLN A 421 -11.12 9.02 15.91
N ASP A 422 -12.21 8.42 15.42
CA ASP A 422 -12.51 7.02 15.74
C ASP A 422 -11.97 6.10 14.64
N LEU A 423 -10.94 5.32 14.97
CA LEU A 423 -10.31 4.36 14.05
C LEU A 423 -11.26 3.22 13.62
N ARG A 424 -12.32 2.94 14.39
CA ARG A 424 -13.30 1.87 14.10
C ARG A 424 -14.19 2.25 12.91
N MET A 425 -14.45 3.54 12.74
CA MET A 425 -15.31 4.09 11.69
C MET A 425 -14.81 3.82 10.27
N ARG A 426 -13.51 3.59 10.08
CA ARG A 426 -12.93 3.27 8.77
C ARG A 426 -13.59 2.04 8.12
N GLY A 427 -13.72 0.95 8.88
CA GLY A 427 -14.24 -0.32 8.36
C GLY A 427 -15.67 -0.20 7.84
N ILE A 428 -16.40 0.77 8.39
CA ILE A 428 -17.80 1.09 8.07
C ILE A 428 -17.86 2.05 6.87
N ILE A 429 -17.10 3.16 6.90
CA ILE A 429 -17.18 4.21 5.88
C ILE A 429 -16.66 3.74 4.51
N VAL A 430 -15.54 3.01 4.47
CA VAL A 430 -14.84 2.67 3.22
C VAL A 430 -15.75 1.92 2.21
N PRO A 431 -16.46 0.84 2.60
CA PRO A 431 -17.39 0.15 1.70
C PRO A 431 -18.48 1.06 1.14
N HIS A 432 -19.07 1.92 1.98
CA HIS A 432 -20.12 2.84 1.55
C HIS A 432 -19.59 3.88 0.58
N MET A 433 -18.44 4.48 0.87
CA MET A 433 -17.78 5.45 -0.02
C MET A 433 -17.48 4.87 -1.39
N THR A 434 -16.85 3.68 -1.46
CA THR A 434 -16.54 3.02 -2.74
C THR A 434 -17.81 2.76 -3.54
N HIS A 435 -18.84 2.23 -2.88
CA HIS A 435 -20.11 1.93 -3.53
C HIS A 435 -20.76 3.19 -4.10
N THR A 436 -20.88 4.26 -3.31
CA THR A 436 -21.59 5.48 -3.73
C THR A 436 -20.82 6.26 -4.80
N LEU A 437 -19.48 6.28 -4.74
CA LEU A 437 -18.66 6.88 -5.80
C LEU A 437 -18.83 6.14 -7.13
N CYS A 438 -18.72 4.81 -7.12
CA CYS A 438 -18.96 4.01 -8.33
C CYS A 438 -20.38 4.21 -8.85
N ALA A 439 -21.40 4.21 -7.97
CA ALA A 439 -22.79 4.40 -8.37
C ALA A 439 -23.03 5.77 -9.03
N VAL A 440 -22.47 6.86 -8.52
CA VAL A 440 -22.59 8.18 -9.16
C VAL A 440 -21.80 8.20 -10.48
N ARG A 441 -20.56 7.71 -10.49
CA ARG A 441 -19.73 7.67 -11.71
C ARG A 441 -20.39 6.88 -12.83
N ASP A 442 -20.90 5.69 -12.52
CA ASP A 442 -21.31 4.71 -13.52
C ASP A 442 -22.72 4.95 -14.09
N HIS A 443 -23.63 5.61 -13.34
CA HIS A 443 -24.96 5.95 -13.89
C HIS A 443 -25.37 7.43 -13.88
N ASP A 444 -24.66 8.34 -13.21
CA ASP A 444 -24.96 9.79 -13.29
C ASP A 444 -23.87 10.62 -13.97
N GLY A 445 -22.60 10.18 -13.90
CA GLY A 445 -21.44 11.00 -14.22
C GLY A 445 -21.11 12.00 -13.11
N TYR A 446 -19.84 12.40 -12.99
CA TYR A 446 -19.43 13.34 -11.94
C TYR A 446 -19.91 14.76 -12.18
N GLU A 447 -20.23 15.10 -13.43
CA GLU A 447 -20.81 16.38 -13.84
C GLU A 447 -22.20 16.62 -13.21
N SER A 448 -22.86 15.55 -12.77
CA SER A 448 -24.16 15.61 -12.07
C SER A 448 -24.06 16.09 -10.63
N VAL A 449 -22.87 16.07 -10.02
CA VAL A 449 -22.69 16.44 -8.62
C VAL A 449 -22.95 17.95 -8.44
N PRO A 450 -23.79 18.37 -7.48
CA PRO A 450 -24.04 19.78 -7.25
C PRO A 450 -22.75 20.56 -6.95
N ARG A 451 -22.55 21.69 -7.64
CA ARG A 451 -21.30 22.49 -7.57
C ARG A 451 -20.88 22.84 -6.13
N HIS A 452 -21.83 23.17 -5.27
CA HIS A 452 -21.58 23.50 -3.87
C HIS A 452 -21.08 22.31 -3.01
N CYS A 453 -21.27 21.07 -3.47
CA CYS A 453 -20.78 19.86 -2.81
C CYS A 453 -19.38 19.46 -3.28
N VAL A 454 -18.89 19.98 -4.41
CA VAL A 454 -17.62 19.54 -5.03
C VAL A 454 -16.44 19.79 -4.10
N PHE A 455 -16.35 20.97 -3.48
CA PHE A 455 -15.31 21.27 -2.48
C PHE A 455 -15.30 20.23 -1.36
N GLY A 456 -16.45 20.01 -0.71
CA GLY A 456 -16.56 19.07 0.40
C GLY A 456 -16.23 17.64 0.01
N LEU A 457 -16.65 17.20 -1.19
CA LEU A 457 -16.37 15.88 -1.72
C LEU A 457 -14.88 15.68 -2.02
N VAL A 458 -14.24 16.59 -2.75
CA VAL A 458 -12.81 16.50 -3.11
C VAL A 458 -11.95 16.55 -1.84
N SER A 459 -12.21 17.48 -0.93
CA SER A 459 -11.50 17.55 0.36
C SER A 459 -11.70 16.27 1.18
N ALA A 460 -12.92 15.71 1.22
CA ALA A 460 -13.18 14.47 1.93
C ALA A 460 -12.44 13.28 1.32
N LEU A 461 -12.31 13.18 -0.02
CA LEU A 461 -11.53 12.12 -0.67
C LEU A 461 -10.01 12.24 -0.38
N VAL A 462 -9.50 13.46 -0.36
CA VAL A 462 -8.13 13.76 0.09
C VAL A 462 -7.93 13.33 1.54
N GLU A 463 -8.87 13.63 2.42
CA GLU A 463 -8.84 13.19 3.82
C GLU A 463 -8.96 11.67 3.95
N ALA A 464 -9.82 11.04 3.16
CA ALA A 464 -10.00 9.58 3.13
C ALA A 464 -8.70 8.85 2.77
N SER A 465 -7.84 9.47 1.94
CA SER A 465 -6.53 8.91 1.57
C SER A 465 -5.61 8.68 2.78
N ARG A 466 -5.89 9.26 3.96
CA ARG A 466 -5.12 8.99 5.17
C ARG A 466 -5.28 7.55 5.65
N PHE A 467 -6.38 6.88 5.32
CA PHE A 467 -6.61 5.51 5.72
C PHE A 467 -5.56 4.55 5.13
N PRO A 468 -5.18 3.48 5.86
CA PRO A 468 -4.19 2.50 5.39
C PRO A 468 -4.57 1.82 4.07
N GLY A 469 -3.55 1.42 3.30
CA GLY A 469 -3.70 0.72 2.02
C GLY A 469 -3.29 1.59 0.83
N LEU A 470 -2.31 1.12 0.04
CA LEU A 470 -1.83 1.87 -1.12
C LEU A 470 -2.87 1.94 -2.24
N GLU A 471 -3.61 0.85 -2.46
CA GLU A 471 -4.68 0.78 -3.45
C GLU A 471 -5.81 1.77 -3.13
N TRP A 472 -6.25 1.80 -1.86
CA TRP A 472 -7.22 2.78 -1.38
C TRP A 472 -6.75 4.21 -1.61
N LYS A 473 -5.51 4.53 -1.22
CA LYS A 473 -4.90 5.85 -1.43
C LYS A 473 -4.88 6.26 -2.90
N ARG A 474 -4.50 5.34 -3.78
CA ARG A 474 -4.48 5.57 -5.23
C ARG A 474 -5.90 5.82 -5.74
N MET A 475 -6.86 4.98 -5.35
CA MET A 475 -8.25 5.11 -5.77
C MET A 475 -8.84 6.47 -5.37
N THR A 476 -8.79 6.84 -4.09
CA THR A 476 -9.40 8.10 -3.63
C THR A 476 -8.74 9.33 -4.23
N THR A 477 -7.42 9.31 -4.41
CA THR A 477 -6.68 10.41 -5.05
C THR A 477 -7.05 10.54 -6.54
N ASN A 478 -7.14 9.41 -7.25
CA ASN A 478 -7.54 9.40 -8.66
C ASN A 478 -8.99 9.87 -8.84
N GLU A 479 -9.92 9.45 -7.98
CA GLU A 479 -11.32 9.90 -8.05
C GLU A 479 -11.43 11.38 -7.69
N ALA A 480 -10.71 11.87 -6.68
CA ALA A 480 -10.64 13.31 -6.37
C ALA A 480 -10.16 14.13 -7.57
N ARG A 481 -9.14 13.63 -8.27
CA ARG A 481 -8.63 14.26 -9.49
C ARG A 481 -9.66 14.31 -10.62
N LYS A 482 -10.32 13.19 -10.91
CA LYS A 482 -11.35 13.13 -11.97
C LYS A 482 -12.47 14.11 -11.70
N ILE A 483 -12.97 14.16 -10.46
CA ILE A 483 -14.03 15.10 -10.07
C ILE A 483 -13.54 16.53 -10.25
N LEU A 484 -12.34 16.88 -9.78
CA LEU A 484 -11.80 18.23 -9.93
C LEU A 484 -11.66 18.65 -11.40
N HIS A 485 -11.24 17.73 -12.29
CA HIS A 485 -11.16 18.00 -13.73
C HIS A 485 -12.52 18.28 -14.38
N CYS A 486 -13.60 17.64 -13.93
CA CYS A 486 -14.95 17.92 -14.44
C CYS A 486 -15.42 19.35 -14.12
N PHE A 487 -14.80 20.03 -13.15
CA PHE A 487 -15.17 21.37 -12.68
C PHE A 487 -14.01 22.38 -12.76
N SER A 488 -13.00 22.13 -13.62
CA SER A 488 -11.77 22.96 -13.67
C SER A 488 -12.04 24.44 -13.89
N ASP A 489 -13.05 24.78 -14.69
CA ASP A 489 -13.37 26.17 -15.02
C ASP A 489 -13.95 26.94 -13.83
N ASP A 490 -14.69 26.26 -12.94
CA ASP A 490 -15.33 26.87 -11.77
C ASP A 490 -14.33 27.12 -10.61
N TYR A 491 -13.22 26.38 -10.58
CA TYR A 491 -12.20 26.44 -9.52
C TYR A 491 -10.86 27.01 -10.01
N ALA A 492 -10.81 27.60 -11.20
CA ALA A 492 -9.59 28.13 -11.81
C ALA A 492 -8.88 29.21 -10.96
N GLU A 493 -9.61 29.90 -10.08
CA GLU A 493 -9.08 30.95 -9.18
C GLU A 493 -8.75 30.43 -7.76
N ASP A 494 -9.17 29.21 -7.39
CA ASP A 494 -8.94 28.62 -6.07
C ASP A 494 -8.02 27.40 -6.15
N ASP A 495 -6.72 27.66 -6.13
CA ASP A 495 -5.65 26.65 -6.19
C ASP A 495 -5.64 25.66 -5.02
N TYR A 496 -6.43 25.89 -3.96
CA TYR A 496 -6.40 25.07 -2.75
C TYR A 496 -6.69 23.58 -3.02
N LEU A 497 -7.77 23.27 -3.76
CA LEU A 497 -8.13 21.88 -4.06
C LEU A 497 -7.07 21.20 -4.94
N GLU A 498 -6.52 21.93 -5.91
CA GLU A 498 -5.47 21.41 -6.79
C GLU A 498 -4.20 21.06 -6.00
N LEU A 499 -3.80 21.93 -5.06
CA LEU A 499 -2.67 21.69 -4.17
C LEU A 499 -2.91 20.50 -3.23
N LEU A 500 -4.12 20.36 -2.68
CA LEU A 500 -4.48 19.20 -1.84
C LEU A 500 -4.39 17.87 -2.61
N VAL A 501 -4.92 17.81 -3.83
CA VAL A 501 -4.86 16.59 -4.65
C VAL A 501 -3.41 16.30 -5.05
N THR A 502 -2.66 17.31 -5.50
CA THR A 502 -1.25 17.19 -5.86
C THR A 502 -0.39 16.69 -4.69
N GLN A 503 -0.64 17.20 -3.49
CA GLN A 503 0.02 16.73 -2.26
C GLN A 503 -0.22 15.24 -2.01
N ARG A 504 -1.43 14.73 -2.29
CA ARG A 504 -1.74 13.30 -2.13
C ARG A 504 -1.18 12.43 -3.22
N GLU A 505 -1.10 12.92 -4.45
CA GLU A 505 -0.41 12.21 -5.51
C GLU A 505 1.08 12.06 -5.26
N ALA A 506 1.75 13.13 -4.82
CA ALA A 506 3.15 13.08 -4.42
C ALA A 506 3.38 12.02 -3.33
N LEU A 507 2.45 11.94 -2.36
CA LEU A 507 2.47 10.89 -1.34
C LEU A 507 2.27 9.49 -1.93
N VAL A 508 1.27 9.28 -2.79
CA VAL A 508 0.97 7.98 -3.41
C VAL A 508 2.14 7.51 -4.28
N HIS A 509 2.72 8.41 -5.06
CA HIS A 509 3.88 8.17 -5.89
C HIS A 509 5.07 7.69 -5.05
N ARG A 510 5.44 8.48 -4.03
CA ARG A 510 6.54 8.16 -3.11
C ARG A 510 6.37 6.80 -2.45
N LEU A 511 5.14 6.44 -2.06
CA LEU A 511 4.85 5.12 -1.49
C LEU A 511 4.82 3.99 -2.54
N SER A 512 4.48 4.30 -3.80
CA SER A 512 4.38 3.32 -4.89
C SER A 512 5.75 2.90 -5.45
N LYS A 513 6.80 3.69 -5.22
CA LYS A 513 8.15 3.48 -5.79
C LYS A 513 8.18 3.42 -7.33
N ILE A 514 7.19 4.00 -8.00
CA ILE A 514 7.15 4.13 -9.45
C ILE A 514 7.67 5.53 -9.79
N PRO A 515 8.77 5.68 -10.52
CA PRO A 515 9.28 6.99 -10.91
C PRO A 515 8.37 7.59 -12.00
N VAL A 516 7.65 8.64 -11.63
CA VAL A 516 6.98 9.58 -12.55
C VAL A 516 7.38 10.98 -12.13
N ALA A 517 7.83 11.82 -13.06
CA ALA A 517 8.03 13.23 -12.75
C ALA A 517 6.64 13.86 -12.53
N ILE A 518 6.30 14.23 -11.30
CA ILE A 518 5.19 15.14 -11.07
C ILE A 518 5.80 16.54 -11.28
N PRO A 519 5.32 17.34 -12.26
CA PRO A 519 5.76 18.72 -12.39
C PRO A 519 5.32 19.48 -11.14
N PHE A 520 6.24 19.69 -10.20
CA PHE A 520 6.01 20.59 -9.08
C PHE A 520 6.14 22.01 -9.61
N VAL A 521 5.01 22.59 -10.00
CA VAL A 521 4.94 24.03 -10.30
C VAL A 521 4.83 24.73 -8.95
N HIS A 522 5.89 25.43 -8.53
CA HIS A 522 5.72 26.49 -7.54
C HIS A 522 4.81 27.54 -8.15
N ARG A 523 3.52 27.51 -7.79
CA ARG A 523 2.63 28.65 -7.99
C ARG A 523 2.85 29.61 -6.83
N GLU A 524 3.14 30.86 -7.15
CA GLU A 524 2.99 31.94 -6.20
C GLU A 524 1.50 32.01 -5.82
N THR A 525 1.18 31.57 -4.60
CA THR A 525 -0.18 31.69 -4.07
C THR A 525 -0.43 33.16 -3.71
N SER A 526 -1.62 33.68 -3.99
CA SER A 526 -1.99 35.04 -3.57
C SER A 526 -1.85 35.18 -2.04
N SER A 527 -1.46 36.37 -1.57
CA SER A 527 -1.27 36.68 -0.15
C SER A 527 -2.54 36.49 0.70
N ASP A 528 -3.70 36.46 0.06
CA ASP A 528 -5.00 36.50 0.74
C ASP A 528 -5.59 35.09 0.95
N ASN A 529 -5.11 34.07 0.20
CA ASN A 529 -5.58 32.69 0.32
C ASN A 529 -4.64 31.84 1.17
N ARG A 530 -4.76 32.01 2.49
CA ARG A 530 -3.89 31.36 3.50
C ARG A 530 -4.04 29.85 3.52
N ARG A 531 -5.23 29.31 3.24
CA ARG A 531 -5.40 27.86 3.09
C ARG A 531 -4.63 27.30 1.90
N ALA A 532 -4.60 28.00 0.75
CA ALA A 532 -3.81 27.61 -0.41
C ALA A 532 -2.31 27.69 -0.10
N HIS A 533 -1.87 28.76 0.57
CA HIS A 533 -0.49 28.90 1.04
C HIS A 533 -0.06 27.74 1.95
N ALA A 534 -0.89 27.35 2.92
CA ALA A 534 -0.60 26.20 3.77
C ALA A 534 -0.62 24.87 3.01
N ALA A 535 -1.52 24.70 2.03
CA ALA A 535 -1.54 23.54 1.14
C ALA A 535 -0.23 23.40 0.34
N ALA A 536 0.31 24.51 -0.17
CA ALA A 536 1.63 24.54 -0.80
C ALA A 536 2.74 24.09 0.17
N GLY A 537 2.67 24.49 1.44
CA GLY A 537 3.57 23.98 2.47
C GLY A 537 3.49 22.46 2.66
N PHE A 538 2.29 21.86 2.61
CA PHE A 538 2.16 20.39 2.65
C PHE A 538 2.72 19.68 1.41
N VAL A 539 2.69 20.33 0.24
CA VAL A 539 3.37 19.85 -0.98
C VAL A 539 4.88 19.84 -0.77
N ILE A 540 5.44 20.94 -0.25
CA ILE A 540 6.87 21.07 0.08
C ILE A 540 7.32 20.01 1.08
N ILE A 541 6.50 19.69 2.08
CA ILE A 541 6.78 18.57 2.99
C ILE A 541 6.88 17.24 2.24
N GLN A 542 6.06 16.97 1.20
CA GLN A 542 6.20 15.74 0.42
C GLN A 542 7.47 15.70 -0.41
N GLU A 543 7.86 16.81 -1.02
CA GLU A 543 9.12 16.95 -1.76
C GLU A 543 10.33 16.72 -0.83
N ALA A 544 10.34 17.35 0.34
CA ALA A 544 11.37 17.15 1.36
C ALA A 544 11.42 15.69 1.86
N LEU A 545 10.27 15.03 2.00
CA LEU A 545 10.21 13.61 2.36
C LEU A 545 10.76 12.68 1.26
N GLU A 546 10.71 13.11 0.00
CA GLU A 546 11.32 12.36 -1.11
C GLU A 546 12.85 12.44 -1.02
N ALA A 547 13.41 13.64 -0.88
CA ALA A 547 14.85 13.85 -0.66
C ALA A 547 15.33 13.10 0.60
N PHE A 548 14.56 13.17 1.70
CA PHE A 548 14.84 12.43 2.92
C PHE A 548 14.94 10.91 2.69
N GLN A 549 14.06 10.32 1.86
CA GLN A 549 14.10 8.89 1.55
C GLN A 549 15.30 8.46 0.69
N LYS A 550 15.91 9.40 -0.02
CA LYS A 550 17.17 9.23 -0.76
C LYS A 550 18.39 9.52 0.10
N GLU A 551 18.19 9.85 1.39
CA GLU A 551 19.21 10.31 2.34
C GLU A 551 19.90 11.63 1.96
N GLU A 552 19.26 12.44 1.11
CA GLU A 552 19.69 13.79 0.73
C GLU A 552 19.18 14.79 1.78
N LEU A 553 19.72 14.71 3.01
CA LEU A 553 19.18 15.43 4.17
C LEU A 553 19.31 16.96 4.04
N SER A 554 20.40 17.44 3.48
CA SER A 554 20.66 18.87 3.24
C SER A 554 19.71 19.41 2.19
N SER A 555 19.48 18.67 1.10
CA SER A 555 18.48 19.03 0.10
C SER A 555 17.06 19.06 0.70
N ALA A 556 16.71 18.10 1.55
CA ALA A 556 15.41 18.11 2.25
C ALA A 556 15.22 19.36 3.12
N MET A 557 16.29 19.85 3.77
CA MET A 557 16.26 21.10 4.54
C MET A 557 16.06 22.32 3.64
N GLU A 558 16.85 22.42 2.55
CA GLU A 558 16.74 23.51 1.57
C GLU A 558 15.34 23.58 0.94
N ILE A 559 14.74 22.42 0.64
CA ILE A 559 13.37 22.33 0.12
C ILE A 559 12.37 22.89 1.14
N MET A 560 12.50 22.53 2.43
CA MET A 560 11.62 23.07 3.47
C MET A 560 11.80 24.57 3.67
N ASP A 561 13.00 25.12 3.45
CA ASP A 561 13.27 26.56 3.57
C ASP A 561 12.63 27.40 2.44
N LYS A 562 12.13 26.76 1.36
CA LYS A 562 11.36 27.43 0.30
C LYS A 562 9.97 27.89 0.76
N TRP A 563 9.50 27.41 1.91
CA TRP A 563 8.22 27.80 2.51
C TRP A 563 8.43 28.42 3.88
N ALA A 564 7.78 29.55 4.13
CA ALA A 564 7.73 30.20 5.43
C ALA A 564 6.30 30.67 5.69
N PRO A 565 5.82 30.65 6.94
CA PRO A 565 4.50 31.16 7.27
C PRO A 565 4.39 32.66 6.98
N MET A 566 3.18 33.12 6.67
CA MET A 566 2.91 34.54 6.51
C MET A 566 3.05 35.29 7.85
N HIS A 567 3.30 36.62 7.79
CA HIS A 567 3.60 37.47 8.96
C HIS A 567 2.60 37.35 10.13
N ASN A 568 1.31 37.20 9.83
CA ASN A 568 0.31 36.79 10.82
C ASN A 568 0.01 35.31 10.55
N THR A 569 0.54 34.39 11.33
CA THR A 569 0.36 32.95 11.08
C THR A 569 -1.08 32.52 11.35
N SER A 570 -1.72 31.84 10.40
CA SER A 570 -3.04 31.24 10.57
C SER A 570 -3.00 29.85 11.21
N LEU A 571 -4.13 29.36 11.73
CA LEU A 571 -4.21 28.05 12.38
C LEU A 571 -3.77 26.90 11.45
N ILE A 572 -4.15 26.93 10.16
CA ILE A 572 -3.69 25.93 9.20
C ILE A 572 -2.19 26.02 8.90
N GLU A 573 -1.61 27.22 8.93
CA GLU A 573 -0.16 27.40 8.78
C GLU A 573 0.60 26.90 10.02
N GLU A 574 0.05 27.04 11.23
CA GLU A 574 0.63 26.45 12.44
C GLU A 574 0.67 24.91 12.36
N VAL A 575 -0.37 24.29 11.78
CA VAL A 575 -0.36 22.85 11.47
C VAL A 575 0.77 22.50 10.49
N THR A 576 1.00 23.33 9.47
CA THR A 576 2.11 23.14 8.52
C THR A 576 3.46 23.29 9.22
N ILE A 577 3.66 24.35 10.03
CA ILE A 577 4.87 24.57 10.83
C ILE A 577 5.15 23.39 11.74
N PHE A 578 4.12 22.87 12.42
CA PHE A 578 4.22 21.70 13.28
C PHE A 578 4.82 20.50 12.54
N ARG A 579 4.33 20.20 11.33
CA ARG A 579 4.84 19.08 10.53
C ARG A 579 6.25 19.32 9.99
N VAL A 580 6.54 20.55 9.53
CA VAL A 580 7.89 20.96 9.13
C VAL A 580 8.86 20.76 10.30
N SER A 581 8.45 21.14 11.51
CA SER A 581 9.28 21.05 12.71
C SER A 581 9.61 19.60 13.09
N ILE A 582 8.65 18.67 12.98
CA ILE A 582 8.92 17.24 13.19
C ILE A 582 9.95 16.71 12.18
N LEU A 583 9.78 17.01 10.89
CA LEU A 583 10.70 16.54 9.85
C LEU A 583 12.09 17.16 10.00
N ARG A 584 12.15 18.47 10.27
CA ARG A 584 13.40 19.21 10.53
C ARG A 584 14.11 18.66 11.76
N GLY A 585 13.39 18.46 12.86
CA GLY A 585 13.93 17.84 14.08
C GLY A 585 14.53 16.45 13.82
N ARG A 586 13.83 15.60 13.06
CA ARG A 586 14.33 14.28 12.66
C ARG A 586 15.60 14.37 11.82
N ILE A 587 15.64 15.25 10.81
CA ILE A 587 16.82 15.46 9.96
C ILE A 587 18.02 15.90 10.79
N LEU A 588 17.84 16.92 11.65
CA LEU A 588 18.89 17.42 12.52
C LEU A 588 19.45 16.33 13.44
N ARG A 589 18.59 15.47 14.01
CA ARG A 589 19.03 14.31 14.79
C ARG A 589 19.87 13.36 13.95
N TYR A 590 19.45 13.03 12.74
CA TYR A 590 20.20 12.12 11.86
C TYR A 590 21.59 12.67 11.51
N GLN A 591 21.70 14.00 11.37
CA GLN A 591 22.96 14.71 11.14
C GLN A 591 23.83 14.84 12.40
N GLY A 592 23.32 14.45 13.59
CA GLY A 592 24.03 14.59 14.87
C GLY A 592 23.91 15.96 15.53
N LYS A 593 23.06 16.86 15.01
CA LYS A 593 22.76 18.18 15.59
C LYS A 593 21.66 18.05 16.64
N PHE A 594 21.95 17.37 17.75
CA PHE A 594 20.95 16.94 18.72
C PHE A 594 20.29 18.11 19.46
N GLU A 595 21.04 19.14 19.82
CA GLU A 595 20.54 20.32 20.52
C GLU A 595 19.61 21.14 19.62
N ASP A 596 19.96 21.30 18.34
CA ASP A 596 19.11 21.97 17.35
C ASP A 596 17.82 21.19 17.10
N SER A 597 17.94 19.86 16.96
CA SER A 597 16.80 18.95 16.87
C SER A 597 15.87 19.14 18.06
N LEU A 598 16.43 19.14 19.27
CA LEU A 598 15.67 19.27 20.51
C LEU A 598 14.91 20.59 20.58
N ARG A 599 15.55 21.71 20.20
CA ARG A 599 14.91 23.04 20.18
C ARG A 599 13.70 23.07 19.24
N VAL A 600 13.87 22.61 18.00
CA VAL A 600 12.80 22.60 17.00
C VAL A 600 11.64 21.69 17.43
N LEU A 601 11.94 20.52 17.99
CA LEU A 601 10.91 19.58 18.46
C LEU A 601 10.17 20.09 19.70
N HIS A 602 10.82 20.82 20.61
CA HIS A 602 10.13 21.48 21.71
C HIS A 602 9.17 22.55 21.22
N SER A 603 9.58 23.38 20.25
CA SER A 603 8.66 24.37 19.65
C SER A 603 7.42 23.70 19.02
N ALA A 604 7.58 22.52 18.41
CA ALA A 604 6.44 21.74 17.92
C ALA A 604 5.55 21.21 19.04
N HIS A 605 6.13 20.87 20.20
CA HIS A 605 5.38 20.48 21.39
C HIS A 605 4.59 21.65 22.00
N ASP A 606 5.22 22.81 22.11
CA ASP A 606 4.62 24.04 22.63
C ASP A 606 3.42 24.46 21.77
N LEU A 607 3.49 24.27 20.44
CA LEU A 607 2.35 24.50 19.53
C LEU A 607 1.14 23.62 19.85
N ILE A 608 1.35 22.33 20.18
CA ILE A 608 0.25 21.44 20.58
C ILE A 608 -0.39 21.93 21.88
N GLU A 609 0.42 22.37 22.85
CA GLU A 609 -0.11 22.84 24.15
C GLU A 609 -0.84 24.18 24.04
N ALA A 610 -0.39 25.06 23.13
CA ALA A 610 -1.01 26.35 22.86
C ALA A 610 -2.36 26.23 22.15
N GLN A 611 -2.50 25.31 21.18
CA GLN A 611 -3.67 25.25 20.28
C GLN A 611 -4.70 24.19 20.67
N ARG A 612 -5.57 24.54 21.63
CA ARG A 612 -6.62 23.64 22.15
C ARG A 612 -7.77 23.36 21.16
N GLU A 613 -7.90 24.15 20.10
CA GLU A 613 -8.94 23.98 19.09
C GLU A 613 -8.61 22.87 18.06
N LEU A 614 -7.35 22.42 18.03
CA LEU A 614 -6.82 21.46 17.07
C LEU A 614 -6.53 20.09 17.70
N PHE A 615 -6.67 19.03 16.90
CA PHE A 615 -6.49 17.64 17.31
C PHE A 615 -5.22 17.01 16.69
N TYR A 616 -4.16 16.87 17.49
CA TYR A 616 -2.86 16.33 17.05
C TYR A 616 -2.65 14.83 17.34
N GLU A 617 -3.70 14.10 17.70
CA GLU A 617 -3.60 12.72 18.21
C GLU A 617 -2.81 11.78 17.27
N GLU A 618 -3.04 11.86 15.96
CA GLU A 618 -2.39 11.02 14.94
C GLU A 618 -0.86 11.18 14.88
N GLU A 619 -0.34 12.39 15.15
CA GLU A 619 1.08 12.73 15.04
C GLU A 619 1.76 12.93 16.40
N SER A 620 1.00 12.99 17.49
CA SER A 620 1.50 13.15 18.86
C SER A 620 2.51 12.06 19.24
N GLY A 621 2.25 10.82 18.82
CA GLY A 621 3.17 9.70 19.03
C GLY A 621 4.47 9.84 18.24
N GLU A 622 4.42 10.36 17.01
CA GLU A 622 5.60 10.58 16.18
C GLU A 622 6.50 11.68 16.78
N LEU A 623 5.90 12.81 17.20
CA LEU A 623 6.62 13.87 17.91
C LEU A 623 7.28 13.32 19.18
N THR A 624 6.54 12.56 19.98
CA THR A 624 7.06 12.00 21.24
C THR A 624 8.25 11.07 20.99
N ILE A 625 8.20 10.23 19.95
CA ILE A 625 9.31 9.35 19.58
C ILE A 625 10.54 10.19 19.20
N GLU A 626 10.40 11.21 18.36
CA GLU A 626 11.56 12.03 17.97
C GLU A 626 12.14 12.81 19.14
N LEU A 627 11.31 13.39 20.01
CA LEU A 627 11.77 14.04 21.25
C LEU A 627 12.53 13.05 22.14
N ALA A 628 11.96 11.86 22.35
CA ALA A 628 12.54 10.84 23.21
C ALA A 628 13.87 10.31 22.67
N ASP A 629 13.93 10.04 21.37
CA ASP A 629 15.15 9.59 20.70
C ASP A 629 16.25 10.66 20.75
N THR A 630 15.91 11.95 20.56
CA THR A 630 16.87 13.06 20.69
C THR A 630 17.39 13.20 22.12
N LEU A 631 16.50 13.13 23.13
CA LEU A 631 16.89 13.15 24.54
C LEU A 631 17.82 11.99 24.90
N GLN A 632 17.58 10.79 24.35
CA GLN A 632 18.46 9.63 24.54
C GLN A 632 19.86 9.86 23.96
N GLU A 633 19.97 10.48 22.78
CA GLU A 633 21.26 10.82 22.18
C GLU A 633 22.05 11.84 23.01
N LEU A 634 21.34 12.78 23.66
CA LEU A 634 21.90 13.74 24.62
C LEU A 634 22.20 13.11 25.99
N GLY A 635 21.60 11.96 26.31
CA GLY A 635 21.83 11.21 27.55
C GLY A 635 20.87 11.58 28.67
N GLU A 636 19.82 12.32 28.34
CA GLU A 636 18.75 12.72 29.24
C GLU A 636 17.69 11.60 29.35
N PHE A 637 18.12 10.43 29.78
CA PHE A 637 17.29 9.22 29.78
C PHE A 637 16.04 9.35 30.65
N THR A 638 16.17 9.95 31.83
CA THR A 638 15.02 10.15 32.74
C THR A 638 13.93 11.03 32.11
N ARG A 639 14.30 12.09 31.39
CA ARG A 639 13.32 12.93 30.67
C ARG A 639 12.69 12.16 29.52
N SER A 640 13.47 11.37 28.78
CA SER A 640 12.98 10.49 27.71
C SER A 640 11.96 9.46 28.23
N GLU A 641 12.24 8.80 29.35
CA GLU A 641 11.34 7.84 29.98
C GLU A 641 10.01 8.48 30.40
N ILE A 642 10.05 9.67 31.02
CA ILE A 642 8.85 10.39 31.46
C ILE A 642 7.91 10.67 30.29
N ILE A 643 8.43 11.19 29.17
CA ILE A 643 7.59 11.54 28.02
C ILE A 643 7.04 10.30 27.30
N LEU A 644 7.85 9.24 27.19
CA LEU A 644 7.42 7.96 26.59
C LEU A 644 6.33 7.30 27.44
N THR A 645 6.52 7.24 28.76
CA THR A 645 5.55 6.65 29.68
C THR A 645 4.25 7.44 29.68
N ARG A 646 4.33 8.79 29.74
CA ARG A 646 3.15 9.66 29.65
C ARG A 646 2.35 9.40 28.38
N GLN A 647 3.01 9.25 27.23
CA GLN A 647 2.32 8.97 25.97
C GLN A 647 1.74 7.55 25.92
N LEU A 648 2.41 6.55 26.49
CA LEU A 648 1.90 5.17 26.57
C LEU A 648 0.70 5.04 27.52
N THR A 649 0.60 5.90 28.55
CA THR A 649 -0.59 5.95 29.44
C THR A 649 -1.79 6.66 28.82
N ARG A 650 -1.59 7.43 27.75
CA ARG A 650 -2.69 8.02 26.97
C ARG A 650 -3.28 6.91 26.12
N ASP A 651 -4.28 6.25 26.70
CA ASP A 651 -5.04 5.13 26.17
C ASP A 651 -5.37 5.33 24.68
N ASN A 652 -4.66 4.64 23.78
CA ASN A 652 -4.94 4.64 22.33
C ASN A 652 -4.18 3.51 21.62
N SER A 653 -4.91 2.68 20.89
CA SER A 653 -4.43 1.63 19.98
C SER A 653 -3.69 2.22 18.75
N SER A 654 -2.67 3.03 19.01
CA SER A 654 -1.94 3.77 17.99
C SER A 654 -1.01 2.83 17.21
N ALA A 655 -0.88 3.09 15.91
CA ALA A 655 0.13 2.42 15.07
C ALA A 655 1.57 2.63 15.59
N THR A 656 1.77 3.63 16.45
CA THR A 656 3.05 4.02 17.06
C THR A 656 3.32 3.36 18.41
N ASP A 657 2.35 2.69 19.06
CA ASP A 657 2.52 2.02 20.36
C ASP A 657 3.73 1.09 20.39
N SER A 658 3.86 0.25 19.35
CA SER A 658 4.99 -0.68 19.27
C SER A 658 6.34 0.04 19.15
N VAL A 659 6.38 1.21 18.52
CA VAL A 659 7.64 1.99 18.39
C VAL A 659 7.94 2.72 19.71
N LEU A 660 6.92 3.31 20.35
CA LEU A 660 7.05 3.94 21.68
C LEU A 660 7.59 2.96 22.71
N LYS A 661 7.04 1.74 22.78
CA LYS A 661 7.51 0.69 23.70
C LYS A 661 8.97 0.27 23.44
N VAL A 662 9.38 0.19 22.17
CA VAL A 662 10.78 -0.12 21.85
C VAL A 662 11.71 1.04 22.19
N SER A 663 11.33 2.29 21.92
CA SER A 663 12.10 3.46 22.35
C SER A 663 12.21 3.53 23.88
N LEU A 664 11.19 3.12 24.61
CA LEU A 664 11.24 2.99 26.08
C LEU A 664 12.18 1.86 26.52
N ALA A 665 12.15 0.71 25.85
CA ALA A 665 13.07 -0.38 26.14
C ALA A 665 14.54 0.02 25.91
N GLU A 666 14.85 0.78 24.85
CA GLU A 666 16.19 1.35 24.63
C GLU A 666 16.59 2.32 25.74
N CYS A 667 15.66 3.19 26.16
CA CYS A 667 15.89 4.13 27.26
C CYS A 667 16.22 3.40 28.58
N LEU A 668 15.39 2.42 28.96
CA LEU A 668 15.58 1.62 30.18
C LEU A 668 16.88 0.79 30.13
N PHE A 669 17.21 0.25 28.96
CA PHE A 669 18.48 -0.42 28.73
C PHE A 669 19.67 0.53 28.99
N ALA A 670 19.61 1.75 28.46
CA ALA A 670 20.66 2.75 28.65
C ALA A 670 20.77 3.21 30.12
N GLN A 671 19.67 3.18 30.87
CA GLN A 671 19.65 3.40 32.33
C GLN A 671 20.13 2.20 33.16
N LYS A 672 20.57 1.11 32.52
CA LYS A 672 20.96 -0.17 33.15
C LYS A 672 19.82 -0.92 33.84
N GLU A 673 18.57 -0.55 33.57
CA GLU A 673 17.38 -1.26 34.05
C GLU A 673 17.01 -2.43 33.12
N VAL A 674 17.96 -3.35 32.92
CA VAL A 674 17.87 -4.42 31.90
C VAL A 674 16.65 -5.32 32.11
N ALA A 675 16.24 -5.57 33.36
CA ALA A 675 15.07 -6.38 33.66
C ALA A 675 13.76 -5.78 33.11
N LYS A 676 13.56 -4.45 33.27
CA LYS A 676 12.37 -3.77 32.74
C LYS A 676 12.40 -3.69 31.22
N ALA A 677 13.57 -3.41 30.63
CA ALA A 677 13.76 -3.42 29.18
C ALA A 677 13.42 -4.79 28.56
N LYS A 678 13.87 -5.89 29.18
CA LYS A 678 13.55 -7.27 28.76
C LYS A 678 12.05 -7.56 28.78
N ALA A 679 11.34 -7.12 29.82
CA ALA A 679 9.91 -7.34 29.94
C ALA A 679 9.13 -6.68 28.78
N LEU A 680 9.50 -5.44 28.41
CA LEU A 680 8.91 -4.75 27.26
C LEU A 680 9.23 -5.45 25.94
N CYS A 681 10.47 -5.91 25.75
CA CYS A 681 10.85 -6.65 24.55
C CYS A 681 10.07 -7.97 24.42
N ALA A 682 9.85 -8.69 25.52
CA ALA A 682 9.07 -9.94 25.52
C ALA A 682 7.60 -9.70 25.14
N ASP A 683 6.96 -8.66 25.69
CA ASP A 683 5.61 -8.24 25.31
C ASP A 683 5.52 -8.00 23.79
N LEU A 684 6.47 -7.24 23.24
CA LEU A 684 6.50 -6.93 21.80
C LEU A 684 6.76 -8.15 20.91
N GLN A 685 7.56 -9.11 21.37
CA GLN A 685 7.82 -10.35 20.63
C GLN A 685 6.58 -11.23 20.51
N SER A 686 5.68 -11.19 21.50
CA SER A 686 4.43 -11.96 21.50
C SER A 686 3.39 -11.47 20.47
N ARG A 687 3.58 -10.26 19.92
CA ARG A 687 2.64 -9.63 18.99
C ARG A 687 2.71 -10.24 17.59
N SER A 688 1.54 -10.47 16.99
CA SER A 688 1.39 -11.06 15.66
C SER A 688 1.92 -10.17 14.52
N SER A 689 1.92 -8.84 14.70
CA SER A 689 2.41 -7.89 13.70
C SER A 689 3.17 -6.72 14.33
N LEU A 690 4.36 -6.41 13.80
CA LEU A 690 5.14 -5.23 14.17
C LEU A 690 5.48 -4.42 12.92
N SER A 691 5.57 -3.09 13.08
CA SER A 691 6.09 -2.22 12.02
C SER A 691 7.55 -2.55 11.72
N LYS A 692 8.02 -2.22 10.51
CA LYS A 692 9.43 -2.46 10.11
C LYS A 692 10.41 -1.78 11.07
N THR A 693 10.11 -0.55 11.48
CA THR A 693 10.93 0.24 12.42
C THR A 693 10.95 -0.38 13.81
N ALA A 694 9.78 -0.75 14.35
CA ALA A 694 9.69 -1.41 15.65
C ALA A 694 10.47 -2.74 15.66
N ARG A 695 10.33 -3.54 14.58
CA ARG A 695 11.07 -4.81 14.45
C ARG A 695 12.58 -4.60 14.44
N LEU A 696 13.08 -3.67 13.63
CA LEU A 696 14.53 -3.38 13.57
C LEU A 696 15.07 -2.94 14.93
N ARG A 697 14.42 -1.96 15.56
CA ARG A 697 14.85 -1.46 16.88
C ARG A 697 14.76 -2.55 17.96
N LEU A 698 13.71 -3.38 17.96
CA LEU A 698 13.55 -4.51 18.89
C LEU A 698 14.71 -5.49 18.78
N CYS A 699 15.10 -5.88 17.56
CA CYS A 699 16.24 -6.77 17.35
C CYS A 699 17.54 -6.14 17.89
N ILE A 700 17.75 -4.85 17.63
CA ILE A 700 18.93 -4.12 18.09
C ILE A 700 18.99 -4.06 19.63
N VAL A 701 17.92 -3.64 20.31
CA VAL A 701 17.92 -3.57 21.79
C VAL A 701 18.10 -4.96 22.40
N SER A 702 17.43 -5.98 21.86
CA SER A 702 17.56 -7.37 22.32
C SER A 702 18.99 -7.88 22.15
N ALA A 703 19.63 -7.56 21.03
CA ALA A 703 21.01 -7.95 20.78
C ALA A 703 22.00 -7.30 21.75
N LYS A 704 21.84 -6.00 22.04
CA LYS A 704 22.67 -5.30 23.04
C LYS A 704 22.50 -5.91 24.44
N MET A 705 21.28 -6.24 24.84
CA MET A 705 21.00 -6.87 26.13
C MET A 705 21.69 -8.23 26.27
N CYS A 706 21.53 -9.13 25.29
CA CYS A 706 22.21 -10.43 25.28
C CYS A 706 23.75 -10.25 25.30
N HIS A 707 24.26 -9.28 24.53
CA HIS A 707 25.70 -9.01 24.45
C HIS A 707 26.29 -8.60 25.81
N ILE A 708 25.63 -7.69 26.54
CA ILE A 708 26.08 -7.28 27.89
C ILE A 708 26.00 -8.43 28.90
N GLN A 709 25.06 -9.34 28.73
CA GLN A 709 24.87 -10.50 29.62
C GLN A 709 25.74 -11.70 29.27
N GLU A 710 26.64 -11.56 28.29
CA GLU A 710 27.50 -12.63 27.78
C GLU A 710 26.76 -13.83 27.19
N ASP A 711 25.47 -13.65 26.85
CA ASP A 711 24.70 -14.58 26.03
C ASP A 711 25.08 -14.39 24.56
N LEU A 712 26.22 -14.99 24.18
CA LEU A 712 26.80 -14.83 22.84
C LEU A 712 25.90 -15.39 21.75
N ASP A 713 25.21 -16.50 22.01
CA ASP A 713 24.31 -17.15 21.05
C ASP A 713 23.06 -16.30 20.81
N GLY A 714 22.44 -15.81 21.89
CA GLY A 714 21.31 -14.88 21.79
C GLY A 714 21.70 -13.56 21.11
N ALA A 715 22.89 -13.03 21.42
CA ALA A 715 23.39 -11.81 20.80
C ALA A 715 23.62 -12.01 19.29
N LEU A 716 24.25 -13.12 18.89
CA LEU A 716 24.47 -13.48 17.49
C LEU A 716 23.15 -13.60 16.72
N PHE A 717 22.17 -14.29 17.30
CA PHE A 717 20.83 -14.42 16.74
C PHE A 717 20.18 -13.05 16.49
N TRP A 718 20.12 -12.20 17.51
CA TRP A 718 19.42 -10.91 17.40
C TRP A 718 20.14 -9.91 16.50
N TRP A 719 21.48 -9.87 16.47
CA TRP A 719 22.21 -9.05 15.50
C TRP A 719 22.00 -9.51 14.06
N THR A 720 21.91 -10.83 13.84
CA THR A 720 21.58 -11.39 12.52
C THR A 720 20.16 -11.00 12.10
N GLU A 721 19.18 -11.07 13.01
CA GLU A 721 17.81 -10.61 12.75
C GLU A 721 17.75 -9.09 12.51
N ALA A 722 18.56 -8.29 13.21
CA ALA A 722 18.68 -6.86 12.95
C ALA A 722 19.21 -6.58 11.54
N LEU A 723 20.22 -7.34 11.08
CA LEU A 723 20.76 -7.24 9.72
C LEU A 723 19.73 -7.66 8.65
N GLN A 724 18.90 -8.68 8.92
CA GLN A 724 17.80 -9.02 8.02
C GLN A 724 16.72 -7.92 7.99
N ALA A 725 16.45 -7.30 9.14
CA ALA A 725 15.46 -6.23 9.26
C ALA A 725 15.90 -4.94 8.55
N ILE A 726 17.18 -4.57 8.65
CA ILE A 726 17.71 -3.34 8.02
C ILE A 726 17.67 -3.42 6.49
N ASN A 727 17.85 -4.62 5.92
CA ASN A 727 17.73 -4.87 4.47
C ASN A 727 16.31 -4.62 3.91
N ARG A 728 15.30 -4.36 4.75
CA ARG A 728 13.93 -4.03 4.33
C ARG A 728 13.69 -2.53 4.10
N PHE A 729 14.69 -1.70 4.41
CA PHE A 729 14.71 -0.27 4.17
C PHE A 729 15.44 0.01 2.83
N PRO A 730 15.22 1.17 2.18
CA PRO A 730 16.08 1.63 1.08
C PRO A 730 17.55 1.55 1.49
N PRO A 731 18.51 1.41 0.54
CA PRO A 731 19.92 1.34 0.87
C PRO A 731 20.27 2.55 1.73
N THR A 732 20.51 2.29 3.01
CA THR A 732 20.91 3.32 3.94
C THR A 732 22.39 3.58 3.80
N SER A 733 22.84 4.72 4.34
CA SER A 733 24.23 5.17 4.35
C SER A 733 25.26 4.16 4.86
N GLY A 734 24.79 3.07 5.46
CA GLY A 734 25.61 1.96 5.91
C GLY A 734 26.03 2.10 7.36
N ASN A 735 25.93 3.29 7.97
CA ASN A 735 26.40 3.53 9.34
C ASN A 735 25.78 2.57 10.37
N ALA A 736 24.46 2.42 10.39
CA ALA A 736 23.80 1.46 11.27
C ALA A 736 24.21 0.01 10.97
N ALA A 737 24.39 -0.34 9.69
CA ALA A 737 24.89 -1.65 9.29
C ALA A 737 26.34 -1.87 9.74
N CYS A 738 27.21 -0.87 9.66
CA CYS A 738 28.59 -0.92 10.16
C CYS A 738 28.63 -1.24 11.65
N VAL A 739 27.77 -0.62 12.45
CA VAL A 739 27.69 -0.90 13.90
C VAL A 739 27.19 -2.33 14.16
N ILE A 740 26.20 -2.81 13.40
CA ILE A 740 25.73 -4.20 13.48
C ILE A 740 26.85 -5.19 13.13
N TYR A 741 27.57 -4.98 12.02
CA TYR A 741 28.70 -5.83 11.62
C TYR A 741 29.85 -5.78 12.63
N SER A 742 30.14 -4.62 13.21
CA SER A 742 31.14 -4.49 14.28
C SER A 742 30.76 -5.32 15.49
N SER A 743 29.47 -5.34 15.85
CA SER A 743 28.93 -6.16 16.93
C SER A 743 29.04 -7.66 16.64
N LEU A 744 28.74 -8.07 15.41
CA LEU A 744 28.91 -9.45 14.96
C LEU A 744 30.37 -9.89 15.00
N CYS A 745 31.30 -9.06 14.51
CA CYS A 745 32.73 -9.37 14.53
C CYS A 745 33.23 -9.58 15.96
N ASN A 746 32.81 -8.73 16.91
CA ASN A 746 33.17 -8.88 18.32
C ASN A 746 32.69 -10.23 18.88
N ILE A 747 31.43 -10.61 18.63
CA ILE A 747 30.86 -11.88 19.09
C ILE A 747 31.58 -13.08 18.46
N LEU A 748 31.77 -13.06 17.14
CA LEU A 748 32.43 -14.16 16.41
C LEU A 748 33.88 -14.35 16.86
N LYS A 749 34.59 -13.25 17.15
CA LYS A 749 35.93 -13.29 17.75
C LYS A 749 35.89 -13.96 19.14
N ARG A 750 34.94 -13.60 20.00
CA ARG A 750 34.77 -14.21 21.34
C ARG A 750 34.39 -15.70 21.27
N GLN A 751 33.65 -16.11 20.23
CA GLN A 751 33.28 -17.51 19.99
C GLN A 751 34.38 -18.33 19.27
N GLY A 752 35.49 -17.70 18.87
CA GLY A 752 36.57 -18.38 18.13
C GLY A 752 36.25 -18.71 16.66
N GLN A 753 35.21 -18.10 16.08
CA GLN A 753 34.75 -18.35 14.71
C GLN A 753 35.54 -17.51 13.69
N GLN A 754 36.83 -17.80 13.53
CA GLN A 754 37.77 -16.95 12.76
C GLN A 754 37.37 -16.73 11.30
N GLU A 755 36.88 -17.75 10.58
CA GLU A 755 36.50 -17.60 9.17
C GLU A 755 35.29 -16.66 8.98
N LEU A 756 34.27 -16.82 9.81
CA LEU A 756 33.07 -15.99 9.78
C LEU A 756 33.36 -14.56 10.22
N GLU A 757 34.25 -14.40 11.20
CA GLU A 757 34.71 -13.10 11.67
C GLU A 757 35.45 -12.34 10.56
N GLN A 758 36.39 -13.01 9.88
CA GLN A 758 37.13 -12.42 8.76
C GLN A 758 36.20 -12.04 7.60
N SER A 759 35.24 -12.92 7.26
CA SER A 759 34.23 -12.61 6.24
C SER A 759 33.37 -11.40 6.62
N SER A 760 32.97 -11.29 7.89
CA SER A 760 32.17 -10.16 8.39
C SER A 760 32.97 -8.85 8.39
N ARG A 761 34.28 -8.92 8.70
CA ARG A 761 35.18 -7.77 8.65
C ARG A 761 35.41 -7.25 7.23
N VAL A 762 35.43 -8.13 6.23
CA VAL A 762 35.48 -7.73 4.81
C VAL A 762 34.24 -6.93 4.42
N GLU A 763 33.04 -7.39 4.81
CA GLU A 763 31.81 -6.64 4.55
C GLU A 763 31.75 -5.31 5.31
N LEU A 764 32.25 -5.28 6.56
CA LEU A 764 32.39 -4.05 7.33
C LEU A 764 33.27 -3.02 6.59
N GLY A 765 34.42 -3.43 6.06
CA GLY A 765 35.32 -2.54 5.31
C GLY A 765 34.66 -1.96 4.06
N LYS A 766 33.84 -2.74 3.35
CA LYS A 766 33.06 -2.24 2.20
C LYS A 766 32.04 -1.19 2.63
N LEU A 767 31.32 -1.43 3.72
CA LEU A 767 30.30 -0.50 4.20
C LEU A 767 30.89 0.79 4.76
N GLN A 768 32.02 0.72 5.46
CA GLN A 768 32.74 1.90 5.94
C GLN A 768 33.17 2.81 4.78
N GLY A 769 33.60 2.23 3.64
CA GLY A 769 33.91 3.01 2.44
C GLY A 769 32.71 3.78 1.87
N LEU A 770 31.50 3.22 2.00
CA LEU A 770 30.26 3.85 1.55
C LEU A 770 29.74 4.90 2.55
N SER A 771 30.02 4.72 3.84
CA SER A 771 29.42 5.53 4.90
C SER A 771 30.14 6.85 5.19
N ILE A 772 31.33 7.08 4.64
CA ILE A 772 32.09 8.33 4.79
C ILE A 772 31.34 9.54 4.21
N ARG A 773 30.51 9.34 3.17
CA ARG A 773 29.74 10.41 2.51
C ARG A 773 28.29 10.48 2.98
N ALA A 774 27.97 9.77 4.05
CA ALA A 774 26.64 9.70 4.63
C ALA A 774 26.23 11.01 5.31
N GLU A 775 25.13 11.60 4.89
CA GLU A 775 24.50 12.67 5.66
C GLU A 775 23.74 12.12 6.89
N ALA A 776 23.19 10.91 6.79
CA ALA A 776 22.52 10.21 7.87
C ALA A 776 23.51 9.38 8.70
N GLN A 777 23.97 9.93 9.83
CA GLN A 777 24.91 9.26 10.73
C GLN A 777 24.21 8.60 11.92
N ASN A 778 23.18 9.26 12.47
CA ASN A 778 22.53 8.89 13.72
C ASN A 778 21.07 8.48 13.51
N TRP A 779 20.84 7.57 12.57
CA TRP A 779 19.49 7.09 12.23
C TRP A 779 18.82 6.34 13.40
N ILE A 780 19.49 5.33 13.93
CA ILE A 780 18.96 4.50 15.02
C ILE A 780 19.47 5.02 16.36
N PRO A 781 18.58 5.42 17.28
CA PRO A 781 19.00 5.93 18.59
C PRO A 781 19.77 4.88 19.38
N GLY A 782 20.77 5.33 20.13
CA GLY A 782 21.60 4.51 21.00
C GLY A 782 22.67 3.68 20.30
N LEU A 783 22.68 3.61 18.96
CA LEU A 783 23.77 2.92 18.23
C LEU A 783 25.10 3.67 18.32
N ARG A 784 25.09 5.00 18.43
CA ARG A 784 26.31 5.81 18.57
C ARG A 784 27.09 5.42 19.83
N ARG A 785 26.43 5.47 20.99
CA ARG A 785 27.01 5.05 22.28
C ARG A 785 27.37 3.57 22.31
N TRP A 786 26.56 2.73 21.65
CA TRP A 786 26.88 1.31 21.51
C TRP A 786 28.14 1.07 20.68
N HIS A 787 28.34 1.84 19.62
CA HIS A 787 29.55 1.78 18.80
C HIS A 787 30.78 2.16 19.63
N GLU A 788 30.70 3.23 20.43
CA GLU A 788 31.74 3.63 21.38
C GLU A 788 32.04 2.51 22.40
N TYR A 789 31.00 1.83 22.92
CA TYR A 789 31.16 0.69 23.83
C TYR A 789 31.90 -0.49 23.16
N ILE A 790 31.53 -0.87 21.94
CA ILE A 790 32.18 -2.00 21.26
C ILE A 790 33.62 -1.70 20.90
N THR A 791 33.90 -0.49 20.42
CA THR A 791 35.26 -0.12 20.00
C THR A 791 36.19 -0.03 21.20
N SER A 792 35.74 0.56 22.32
CA SER A 792 36.50 0.59 23.59
C SER A 792 36.68 -0.78 24.23
N SER A 793 35.75 -1.73 24.02
CA SER A 793 35.88 -3.12 24.50
C SER A 793 36.74 -4.01 23.60
N SER A 794 37.16 -3.50 22.44
CA SER A 794 37.94 -4.24 21.42
C SER A 794 39.42 -3.84 21.36
N SER A 795 39.78 -2.71 21.98
CA SER A 795 41.13 -2.32 22.40
C SER A 795 41.47 -2.97 23.73
#